data_AF-A0A098GDL4-F1
#
_entry.id   AF-A0A098GDL4-F1
#
_cell.length_a   1.000
_cell.length_b   1.000
_cell.length_c   1.000
_cell.angle_alpha   90.00
_cell.angle_beta   90.00
_cell.angle_gamma   90.00
#
_symmetry.space_group_name_H-M   'P 1'
#
loop_
_entity.id
_entity.type
_entity.pdbx_description
1 polymer ?
#
loop_
_entity_poly.entity_id
_entity_poly.type
_entity_poly.pdbx_seq_one_letter_code
_entity_poly.pdbx_strand_id
1 'polypeptide(L)'
;MPRFERGLLPAVADKSNVARVFPGVRGQLRKEINVSKEDGEQITLDKKAKVIIQPINFDKPDEPQRFKLTHYKDNTESADSTLPESQNDIIILGSYEFTADRKPSKYFKFTEHYERRDEPLFKDGSPTIDEISQGQIPDCFLLAAVQSILNHPEGEAFIRGMMRQNEDGTVTVRLFDSETLEPVYITVSAAVLANRAGSLSHHKALWVYVLENAYAARAKDSANKQVDASIATVFSGGGHSSTAFKVLTGLNAQHQSTAQRVSPVCEVTKFLSADDFDFFKDLVNKDSPIRNRMIYSVLLNYLPKISKIYEGAGAPSAKAEEFRNDKDGQRGIADLIKEESNPDQALSAFYGYYTYLSFYLKHKGECDRIFSSDKKETDKLLDLIEFAAKNDEDAVAPFLQRYFNHISVPVAEHQVHGTAPAFSGYYQKEQYEQFQAIKQALAEGKLVAAGTNAKFSEDVPGVRNRHAYTVLDVEERKVTGEDEERTICYLKLRNPWGTTGRVYQQKEGTFDFEALEEAGADTFEIELTDFYKYFSSFYISDSANERFAYNQEREILYGEIHSALTNLKIGPDSTLDNLADFNEQYKKCYGQLIKLELMHLDKVDPAISQSVEDIFAHGYEAELEERAVKGLLADVPMDFYAGDEESKKDYLFSLLKLRWLMKQESPDPVLLAEVKDKVIKQANFDIYQILAAKKMIADLVASGFARACLNELKEFNELFEKTTRDMQAADLRHAKEDKLSEWTANLLSMERIAFDITTRNAVLRNLGTPISDEEFEKLNRDLNKIKGELEAVNNISALSEELKLAEEQIIARATEACENDRLPEKEKDRIIQVAHELRENPKSQEAMKKLAEDYSTSENKEKQELGEEMSTMASLGQQLVQFWEILKALVGRARRMVFFVQDYEVGPKPTYSSSEEYLSLEDDSNEDDVPLPPFS
;
A
#
# COMPACT_ATOMS: atom_id res chain seq x y z
N MET A 1 -29.23 22.01 -4.43
CA MET A 1 -28.08 22.63 -3.73
C MET A 1 -28.58 23.51 -2.59
N PRO A 2 -28.38 23.14 -1.30
CA PRO A 2 -28.61 24.06 -0.20
C PRO A 2 -27.39 24.98 -0.05
N ARG A 3 -27.64 26.28 0.14
CA ARG A 3 -26.61 27.27 0.47
C ARG A 3 -26.05 26.98 1.87
N PHE A 4 -24.80 26.53 1.96
CA PHE A 4 -24.07 26.47 3.22
C PHE A 4 -23.89 27.88 3.80
N GLU A 5 -24.32 28.11 5.04
CA GLU A 5 -24.01 29.33 5.78
C GLU A 5 -22.50 29.43 5.97
N ARG A 6 -21.89 30.50 5.44
CA ARG A 6 -20.46 30.80 5.61
C ARG A 6 -20.12 30.92 7.10
N GLY A 7 -19.31 30.01 7.62
CA GLY A 7 -18.64 30.18 8.91
C GLY A 7 -18.86 29.10 9.98
N LEU A 8 -19.29 27.89 9.61
CA LEU A 8 -19.31 26.73 10.50
C LEU A 8 -18.32 25.68 9.99
N LEU A 9 -17.45 25.19 10.88
CA LEU A 9 -16.77 23.91 10.70
C LEU A 9 -17.89 22.83 10.57
N PRO A 10 -17.85 21.93 9.58
CA PRO A 10 -18.88 20.91 9.43
C PRO A 10 -18.75 19.84 10.52
N ALA A 11 -19.86 19.53 11.19
CA ALA A 11 -19.96 18.47 12.19
C ALA A 11 -20.26 17.12 11.53
N VAL A 12 -19.61 16.05 12.00
CA VAL A 12 -20.22 14.72 12.08
C VAL A 12 -19.72 14.06 13.37
N ALA A 13 -20.69 13.64 14.18
CA ALA A 13 -20.53 12.87 15.39
C ALA A 13 -20.42 11.37 15.04
N ASP A 14 -19.44 10.67 15.61
CA ASP A 14 -19.60 9.24 15.91
C ASP A 14 -18.73 8.80 17.10
N LYS A 15 -19.16 7.71 17.74
CA LYS A 15 -18.89 7.21 19.09
C LYS A 15 -17.56 6.46 19.26
N SER A 16 -16.49 6.84 18.58
CA SER A 16 -15.16 6.28 18.88
C SER A 16 -14.42 7.18 19.88
N ASN A 17 -13.86 6.60 20.95
CA ASN A 17 -13.06 7.29 21.97
C ASN A 17 -11.72 7.86 21.44
N VAL A 18 -11.56 8.05 20.13
CA VAL A 18 -10.34 8.57 19.53
C VAL A 18 -10.39 10.09 19.57
N ALA A 19 -9.44 10.70 20.28
CA ALA A 19 -9.30 12.15 20.32
C ALA A 19 -9.01 12.70 18.91
N ARG A 20 -9.96 13.47 18.36
CA ARG A 20 -9.78 14.17 17.07
C ARG A 20 -8.95 15.42 17.28
N VAL A 21 -7.83 15.54 16.59
CA VAL A 21 -7.02 16.77 16.61
C VAL A 21 -7.54 17.68 15.51
N PHE A 22 -7.97 18.88 15.89
CA PHE A 22 -8.43 19.90 14.97
C PHE A 22 -7.35 20.97 14.84
N PRO A 23 -6.60 21.03 13.72
CA PRO A 23 -5.61 22.07 13.54
C PRO A 23 -6.25 23.47 13.56
N GLY A 24 -5.55 24.41 14.19
CA GLY A 24 -5.98 25.80 14.27
C GLY A 24 -5.75 26.54 12.97
N VAL A 25 -6.57 27.56 12.74
CA VAL A 25 -6.49 28.44 11.55
C VAL A 25 -6.25 29.90 11.96
N ARG A 26 -5.58 30.68 11.11
CA ARG A 26 -5.34 32.10 11.40
C ARG A 26 -6.66 32.89 11.38
N GLY A 27 -6.73 33.89 12.26
CA GLY A 27 -7.84 34.80 12.37
C GLY A 27 -7.54 36.03 13.23
N GLN A 28 -8.59 36.76 13.58
CA GLN A 28 -8.52 37.98 14.38
C GLN A 28 -9.66 38.06 15.39
N LEU A 29 -9.41 38.70 16.52
CA LEU A 29 -10.46 39.02 17.49
C LEU A 29 -11.38 40.15 16.99
N ARG A 30 -12.70 39.97 17.14
CA ARG A 30 -13.73 40.98 16.83
C ARG A 30 -14.00 41.94 17.98
N LYS A 31 -13.67 41.54 19.19
CA LYS A 31 -13.77 42.31 20.42
C LYS A 31 -12.66 41.89 21.36
N GLU A 32 -12.44 42.70 22.38
CA GLU A 32 -11.55 42.40 23.49
C GLU A 32 -12.07 41.17 24.26
N ILE A 33 -11.15 40.31 24.69
CA ILE A 33 -11.43 39.15 25.55
C ILE A 33 -10.39 39.06 26.65
N ASN A 34 -10.81 38.56 27.82
CA ASN A 34 -9.91 38.21 28.91
C ASN A 34 -9.63 36.71 28.84
N VAL A 35 -8.36 36.35 28.89
CA VAL A 35 -7.86 34.97 28.83
C VAL A 35 -6.88 34.74 29.98
N SER A 36 -6.73 33.48 30.39
CA SER A 36 -5.81 33.09 31.45
C SER A 36 -4.62 32.36 30.85
N LYS A 37 -3.42 32.68 31.32
CA LYS A 37 -2.23 31.85 31.10
C LYS A 37 -2.28 30.58 31.95
N GLU A 38 -1.40 29.62 31.66
CA GLU A 38 -1.22 28.39 32.45
C GLU A 38 -0.83 28.66 33.91
N ASP A 39 -0.18 29.79 34.20
CA ASP A 39 0.19 30.23 35.56
C ASP A 39 -0.95 30.97 36.31
N GLY A 40 -2.11 31.13 35.67
CA GLY A 40 -3.28 31.83 36.23
C GLY A 40 -3.29 33.35 36.05
N GLU A 41 -2.25 33.94 35.43
CA GLU A 41 -2.23 35.37 35.10
C GLU A 41 -3.35 35.70 34.08
N GLN A 42 -4.17 36.71 34.39
CA GLN A 42 -5.21 37.20 33.48
C GLN A 42 -4.61 38.21 32.51
N ILE A 43 -4.79 37.96 31.22
CA ILE A 43 -4.34 38.84 30.14
C ILE A 43 -5.54 39.24 29.29
N THR A 44 -5.56 40.51 28.90
CA THR A 44 -6.55 41.03 27.97
C THR A 44 -5.96 41.02 26.56
N LEU A 45 -6.64 40.34 25.63
CA LEU A 45 -6.30 40.38 24.21
C LEU A 45 -7.17 41.41 23.50
N ASP A 46 -6.52 42.37 22.86
CA ASP A 46 -7.17 43.51 22.21
C ASP A 46 -8.03 43.10 21.00
N LYS A 47 -9.03 43.94 20.71
CA LYS A 47 -9.77 43.85 19.45
C LYS A 47 -8.80 43.95 18.26
N LYS A 48 -8.98 43.07 17.26
CA LYS A 48 -8.12 42.86 16.08
C LYS A 48 -6.78 42.16 16.35
N ALA A 49 -6.48 41.73 17.58
CA ALA A 49 -5.32 40.88 17.83
C ALA A 49 -5.38 39.65 16.91
N LYS A 50 -4.23 39.31 16.30
CA LYS A 50 -4.09 38.17 15.40
C LYS A 50 -3.93 36.90 16.23
N VAL A 51 -4.78 35.93 15.97
CA VAL A 51 -4.82 34.69 16.74
C VAL A 51 -4.93 33.49 15.82
N ILE A 52 -4.26 32.41 16.17
CA ILE A 52 -4.58 31.08 15.65
C ILE A 52 -5.72 30.55 16.52
N ILE A 53 -6.78 30.08 15.90
CA ILE A 53 -7.99 29.63 16.56
C ILE A 53 -8.09 28.13 16.38
N GLN A 54 -7.79 27.39 17.43
CA GLN A 54 -7.82 25.93 17.44
C GLN A 54 -8.97 25.44 18.34
N PRO A 55 -9.96 24.70 17.83
CA PRO A 55 -11.01 24.18 18.68
C PRO A 55 -10.54 22.94 19.46
N ILE A 56 -10.99 22.80 20.71
CA ILE A 56 -10.55 21.73 21.63
C ILE A 56 -11.60 20.60 21.73
N ASN A 57 -12.89 20.95 21.69
CA ASN A 57 -14.01 20.01 21.87
C ASN A 57 -15.07 20.19 20.77
N PHE A 58 -14.61 20.31 19.52
CA PHE A 58 -15.50 20.52 18.38
C PHE A 58 -16.44 19.33 18.13
N ASP A 59 -15.98 18.13 18.48
CA ASP A 59 -16.71 16.86 18.46
C ASP A 59 -17.82 16.76 19.53
N LYS A 60 -17.84 17.67 20.51
CA LYS A 60 -18.81 17.69 21.62
C LYS A 60 -19.71 18.93 21.54
N PRO A 61 -20.69 18.96 20.62
CA PRO A 61 -21.52 20.14 20.40
C PRO A 61 -22.40 20.52 21.60
N ASP A 62 -22.65 19.56 22.51
CA ASP A 62 -23.45 19.76 23.72
C ASP A 62 -22.67 20.45 24.86
N GLU A 63 -21.34 20.49 24.79
CA GLU A 63 -20.48 21.21 25.73
C GLU A 63 -20.25 22.67 25.30
N PRO A 64 -19.97 23.60 26.24
CA PRO A 64 -19.46 24.92 25.89
C PRO A 64 -18.23 24.80 24.98
N GLN A 65 -18.25 25.51 23.86
CA GLN A 65 -17.19 25.41 22.86
C GLN A 65 -15.91 26.09 23.38
N ARG A 66 -14.84 25.31 23.47
CA ARG A 66 -13.53 25.75 23.96
C ARG A 66 -12.53 25.83 22.82
N PHE A 67 -11.66 26.82 22.91
CA PHE A 67 -10.65 27.13 21.91
C PHE A 67 -9.31 27.34 22.59
N LYS A 68 -8.25 26.82 21.98
CA LYS A 68 -6.89 27.26 22.21
C LYS A 68 -6.61 28.42 21.25
N LEU A 69 -6.19 29.56 21.80
CA LEU A 69 -5.92 30.80 21.08
C LEU A 69 -4.42 31.11 21.17
N THR A 70 -3.73 31.07 20.03
CA THR A 70 -2.30 31.43 19.94
C THR A 70 -2.18 32.85 19.42
N HIS A 71 -1.83 33.81 20.28
CA HIS A 71 -1.58 35.19 19.89
C HIS A 71 -0.24 35.29 19.15
N TYR A 72 -0.23 35.94 17.99
CA TYR A 72 0.97 36.06 17.16
C TYR A 72 1.06 37.44 16.47
N LYS A 73 2.25 37.74 15.94
CA LYS A 73 2.49 38.80 14.95
C LYS A 73 3.18 38.23 13.72
N ASP A 74 3.06 38.89 12.57
CA ASP A 74 3.77 38.45 11.36
C ASP A 74 5.29 38.67 11.53
N ASN A 75 6.08 37.77 10.96
CA ASN A 75 7.53 37.89 10.95
C ASN A 75 8.01 38.61 9.67
N THR A 76 7.85 39.93 9.62
CA THR A 76 8.26 40.72 8.43
C THR A 76 9.77 40.74 8.19
N GLU A 77 10.58 40.37 9.19
CA GLU A 77 12.05 40.30 9.06
C GLU A 77 12.51 39.04 8.31
N SER A 78 11.73 37.95 8.36
CA SER A 78 12.02 36.70 7.64
C SER A 78 11.35 36.62 6.26
N ALA A 79 10.54 37.62 5.91
CA ALA A 79 9.80 37.69 4.66
C ALA A 79 10.73 38.01 3.49
N ASP A 80 10.89 37.06 2.58
CA ASP A 80 11.60 37.23 1.31
C ASP A 80 10.57 37.37 0.18
N SER A 81 10.67 38.47 -0.59
CA SER A 81 9.74 38.73 -1.69
C SER A 81 9.81 37.68 -2.80
N THR A 82 10.91 36.93 -2.89
CA THR A 82 11.05 35.84 -3.87
C THR A 82 10.46 34.51 -3.39
N LEU A 83 10.04 34.42 -2.12
CA LEU A 83 9.47 33.22 -1.50
C LEU A 83 8.04 33.51 -1.00
N PRO A 84 6.99 33.17 -1.77
CA PRO A 84 5.60 33.40 -1.38
C PRO A 84 5.24 32.85 0.02
N GLU A 85 5.84 31.73 0.41
CA GLU A 85 5.62 31.05 1.68
C GLU A 85 6.16 31.81 2.89
N SER A 86 7.30 32.50 2.73
CA SER A 86 7.96 33.23 3.82
C SER A 86 7.13 34.42 4.31
N GLN A 87 6.21 34.92 3.48
CA GLN A 87 5.27 35.99 3.81
C GLN A 87 4.26 35.58 4.90
N ASN A 88 4.17 34.28 5.20
CA ASN A 88 3.27 33.73 6.19
C ASN A 88 3.95 33.32 7.50
N ASP A 89 5.27 33.53 7.64
CA ASP A 89 6.00 33.28 8.89
C ASP A 89 5.43 34.14 10.03
N ILE A 90 5.42 33.58 11.24
CA ILE A 90 4.86 34.22 12.43
C ILE A 90 5.83 34.19 13.61
N ILE A 91 5.62 35.11 14.55
CA ILE A 91 6.24 35.11 15.88
C ILE A 91 5.12 34.93 16.92
N ILE A 92 5.20 33.85 17.69
CA ILE A 92 4.24 33.56 18.76
C ILE A 92 4.52 34.47 19.96
N LEU A 93 3.44 35.07 20.48
CA LEU A 93 3.45 35.96 21.64
C LEU A 93 2.89 35.29 22.89
N GLY A 94 2.06 34.25 22.73
CA GLY A 94 1.55 33.42 23.83
C GLY A 94 0.32 32.60 23.43
N SER A 95 0.01 31.56 24.21
CA SER A 95 -1.11 30.64 23.97
C SER A 95 -2.04 30.59 25.18
N TYR A 96 -3.34 30.53 24.93
CA TYR A 96 -4.37 30.67 25.97
C TYR A 96 -5.58 29.80 25.69
N GLU A 97 -6.29 29.37 26.73
CA GLU A 97 -7.61 28.74 26.57
C GLU A 97 -8.74 29.77 26.69
N PHE A 98 -9.75 29.63 25.86
CA PHE A 98 -10.93 30.49 25.84
C PHE A 98 -12.20 29.66 25.64
N THR A 99 -13.17 29.85 26.52
CA THR A 99 -14.51 29.25 26.38
C THR A 99 -15.46 30.27 25.78
N ALA A 100 -15.97 29.99 24.57
CA ALA A 100 -16.93 30.85 23.90
C ALA A 100 -18.36 30.54 24.34
N ASP A 101 -19.24 31.54 24.27
CA ASP A 101 -20.69 31.29 24.26
C ASP A 101 -21.10 30.55 22.96
N ARG A 102 -22.36 30.10 22.85
CA ARG A 102 -22.89 29.32 21.71
C ARG A 102 -22.73 29.97 20.31
N LYS A 103 -22.11 31.15 20.16
CA LYS A 103 -21.83 31.79 18.86
C LYS A 103 -20.36 32.26 18.74
N PRO A 104 -19.41 31.37 18.40
CA PRO A 104 -17.99 31.70 18.19
C PRO A 104 -17.75 32.84 17.18
N SER A 105 -18.61 32.98 16.17
CA SER A 105 -18.56 34.05 15.16
C SER A 105 -18.67 35.47 15.71
N LYS A 106 -19.13 35.64 16.96
CA LYS A 106 -19.09 36.93 17.68
C LYS A 106 -17.69 37.33 18.12
N TYR A 107 -16.83 36.36 18.39
CA TYR A 107 -15.49 36.56 18.95
C TYR A 107 -14.45 36.62 17.84
N PHE A 108 -14.63 35.83 16.78
CA PHE A 108 -13.59 35.61 15.79
C PHE A 108 -13.95 36.09 14.39
N LYS A 109 -12.94 36.58 13.68
CA LYS A 109 -12.94 36.82 12.25
C LYS A 109 -11.82 35.97 11.65
N PHE A 110 -12.20 34.83 11.08
CA PHE A 110 -11.29 33.93 10.40
C PHE A 110 -10.66 34.59 9.15
N THR A 111 -9.36 34.40 8.98
CA THR A 111 -8.63 34.76 7.74
C THR A 111 -8.41 33.53 6.86
N GLU A 112 -8.36 32.36 7.48
CA GLU A 112 -8.24 31.05 6.85
C GLU A 112 -9.35 30.12 7.34
N HIS A 113 -9.63 29.08 6.56
CA HIS A 113 -10.59 28.05 6.90
C HIS A 113 -10.21 26.74 6.21
N TYR A 114 -10.60 25.62 6.83
CA TYR A 114 -10.53 24.32 6.20
C TYR A 114 -11.77 24.10 5.33
N GLU A 115 -11.56 23.83 4.04
CA GLU A 115 -12.61 23.42 3.10
C GLU A 115 -12.63 21.91 2.98
N ARG A 116 -13.68 21.27 3.50
CA ARG A 116 -13.88 19.83 3.36
C ARG A 116 -13.94 19.43 1.87
N ARG A 117 -13.37 18.27 1.57
CA ARG A 117 -13.43 17.63 0.26
C ARG A 117 -13.92 16.20 0.45
N ASP A 118 -14.84 15.79 -0.41
CA ASP A 118 -15.39 14.43 -0.43
C ASP A 118 -14.86 13.64 -1.64
N GLU A 119 -13.86 14.17 -2.36
CA GLU A 119 -13.18 13.46 -3.45
C GLU A 119 -12.29 12.32 -2.90
N PRO A 120 -12.02 11.28 -3.70
CA PRO A 120 -11.09 10.22 -3.31
C PRO A 120 -9.72 10.77 -2.93
N LEU A 121 -9.12 10.22 -1.87
CA LEU A 121 -7.81 10.65 -1.38
C LEU A 121 -6.72 10.58 -2.47
N PHE A 122 -6.71 9.45 -3.18
CA PHE A 122 -5.91 9.21 -4.37
C PHE A 122 -6.86 9.13 -5.57
N LYS A 123 -6.61 9.89 -6.63
CA LYS A 123 -7.36 9.78 -7.89
C LYS A 123 -7.10 8.40 -8.54
N ASP A 124 -7.75 8.09 -9.67
CA ASP A 124 -7.73 6.78 -10.36
C ASP A 124 -6.34 6.28 -10.88
N GLY A 125 -5.22 6.75 -10.31
CA GLY A 125 -3.86 6.31 -10.58
C GLY A 125 -2.97 6.44 -9.34
N SER A 126 -1.78 5.82 -9.36
CA SER A 126 -0.79 5.92 -8.28
C SER A 126 -0.48 7.37 -7.89
N PRO A 127 -0.20 7.66 -6.59
CA PRO A 127 0.28 8.98 -6.20
C PRO A 127 1.57 9.30 -6.95
N THR A 128 1.68 10.50 -7.52
CA THR A 128 2.86 10.88 -8.30
C THR A 128 3.47 12.17 -7.79
N ILE A 129 4.76 12.33 -8.09
CA ILE A 129 5.53 13.53 -7.76
C ILE A 129 4.90 14.81 -8.35
N ASP A 130 4.19 14.70 -9.49
CA ASP A 130 3.54 15.81 -10.19
C ASP A 130 2.27 16.33 -9.53
N GLU A 131 1.73 15.60 -8.55
CA GLU A 131 0.61 16.05 -7.74
C GLU A 131 1.03 17.05 -6.65
N ILE A 132 2.33 17.14 -6.37
CA ILE A 132 2.90 18.00 -5.34
C ILE A 132 3.32 19.34 -5.99
N SER A 133 2.62 20.41 -5.61
CA SER A 133 2.97 21.79 -5.95
C SER A 133 2.71 22.66 -4.72
N GLN A 134 3.81 23.03 -4.06
CA GLN A 134 3.80 23.93 -2.92
C GLN A 134 3.19 25.28 -3.31
N GLY A 135 2.50 25.92 -2.36
CA GLY A 135 2.05 27.30 -2.51
C GLY A 135 2.61 28.19 -1.40
N GLN A 136 1.72 28.69 -0.56
CA GLN A 136 1.99 29.72 0.44
C GLN A 136 2.41 29.16 1.81
N ILE A 137 2.57 27.83 1.93
CA ILE A 137 2.95 27.16 3.16
C ILE A 137 4.47 26.91 3.16
N PRO A 138 5.20 27.24 4.26
CA PRO A 138 6.67 27.10 4.33
C PRO A 138 7.12 25.67 4.68
N ASP A 139 6.65 24.68 3.93
CA ASP A 139 6.85 23.24 4.17
C ASP A 139 7.68 22.55 3.08
N CYS A 140 8.46 23.29 2.30
CA CYS A 140 9.30 22.74 1.22
C CYS A 140 10.16 21.55 1.67
N PHE A 141 10.66 21.55 2.91
CA PHE A 141 11.43 20.46 3.49
C PHE A 141 10.64 19.16 3.64
N LEU A 142 9.34 19.26 3.94
CA LEU A 142 8.40 18.15 4.03
C LEU A 142 8.09 17.64 2.63
N LEU A 143 7.73 18.53 1.72
CA LEU A 143 7.36 18.16 0.35
C LEU A 143 8.53 17.56 -0.43
N ALA A 144 9.75 18.07 -0.24
CA ALA A 144 10.95 17.45 -0.80
C ALA A 144 11.15 16.03 -0.28
N ALA A 145 10.91 15.80 1.02
CA ALA A 145 11.00 14.46 1.59
C ALA A 145 9.92 13.51 1.03
N VAL A 146 8.69 13.98 0.86
CA VAL A 146 7.60 13.21 0.24
C VAL A 146 7.93 12.86 -1.22
N GLN A 147 8.49 13.80 -1.98
CA GLN A 147 8.95 13.55 -3.35
C GLN A 147 10.11 12.55 -3.39
N SER A 148 11.06 12.58 -2.43
CA SER A 148 12.10 11.54 -2.33
C SER A 148 11.51 10.16 -2.08
N ILE A 149 10.47 10.07 -1.23
CA ILE A 149 9.73 8.81 -1.01
C ILE A 149 9.17 8.32 -2.35
N LEU A 150 8.46 9.16 -3.10
CA LEU A 150 7.88 8.80 -4.39
C LEU A 150 8.92 8.51 -5.49
N ASN A 151 10.15 9.00 -5.36
CA ASN A 151 11.25 8.65 -6.27
C ASN A 151 11.76 7.22 -6.04
N HIS A 152 11.49 6.64 -4.86
CA HIS A 152 11.75 5.24 -4.62
C HIS A 152 10.78 4.36 -5.43
N PRO A 153 11.21 3.24 -6.05
CA PRO A 153 10.34 2.37 -6.85
C PRO A 153 9.08 1.87 -6.13
N GLU A 154 9.15 1.75 -4.79
CA GLU A 154 8.07 1.29 -3.91
C GLU A 154 7.38 2.43 -3.14
N GLY A 155 7.77 3.68 -3.42
CA GLY A 155 7.29 4.86 -2.73
C GLY A 155 5.80 5.09 -2.84
N GLU A 156 5.23 4.82 -4.02
CA GLU A 156 3.81 5.01 -4.29
C GLU A 156 2.93 4.14 -3.36
N ALA A 157 3.29 2.85 -3.25
CA ALA A 157 2.63 1.90 -2.35
C ALA A 157 2.83 2.31 -0.89
N PHE A 158 4.03 2.79 -0.53
CA PHE A 158 4.29 3.29 0.81
C PHE A 158 3.38 4.47 1.18
N ILE A 159 3.30 5.51 0.34
CA ILE A 159 2.43 6.67 0.57
C ILE A 159 0.96 6.25 0.69
N ARG A 160 0.47 5.37 -0.20
CA ARG A 160 -0.88 4.79 -0.08
C ARG A 160 -1.10 4.12 1.27
N GLY A 161 -0.12 3.33 1.72
CA GLY A 161 -0.18 2.66 3.02
C GLY A 161 0.00 3.52 4.24
N MET A 162 0.36 4.79 4.10
CA MET A 162 0.39 5.73 5.22
C MET A 162 -0.99 6.28 5.56
N MET A 163 -1.96 6.25 4.64
CA MET A 163 -3.21 7.00 4.80
C MET A 163 -4.45 6.14 4.55
N ARG A 164 -5.43 6.24 5.45
CA ARG A 164 -6.72 5.57 5.32
C ARG A 164 -7.86 6.57 5.41
N GLN A 165 -8.65 6.66 4.35
CA GLN A 165 -9.89 7.43 4.34
C GLN A 165 -10.96 6.66 5.14
N ASN A 166 -11.64 7.35 6.05
CA ASN A 166 -12.69 6.80 6.91
C ASN A 166 -14.09 7.19 6.37
N GLU A 167 -15.11 6.41 6.72
CA GLU A 167 -16.50 6.63 6.28
C GLU A 167 -17.09 7.98 6.74
N ASP A 168 -16.59 8.53 7.85
CA ASP A 168 -17.05 9.83 8.39
C ASP A 168 -16.43 11.05 7.67
N GLY A 169 -15.61 10.81 6.64
CA GLY A 169 -14.86 11.80 5.86
C GLY A 169 -13.66 12.40 6.58
N THR A 170 -13.15 11.71 7.59
CA THR A 170 -11.79 11.92 8.10
C THR A 170 -10.80 10.99 7.40
N VAL A 171 -9.51 11.24 7.61
CA VAL A 171 -8.42 10.37 7.17
C VAL A 171 -7.51 10.12 8.36
N THR A 172 -7.20 8.85 8.62
CA THR A 172 -6.18 8.44 9.58
C THR A 172 -4.84 8.31 8.86
N VAL A 173 -3.84 9.04 9.32
CA VAL A 173 -2.49 9.08 8.74
C VAL A 173 -1.49 8.50 9.75
N ARG A 174 -0.68 7.55 9.30
CA ARG A 174 0.47 7.04 10.02
C ARG A 174 1.67 7.94 9.80
N LEU A 175 2.18 8.48 10.90
CA LEU A 175 3.47 9.18 11.01
C LEU A 175 4.33 8.48 12.05
N PHE A 176 5.46 9.08 12.39
CA PHE A 176 6.40 8.57 13.38
C PHE A 176 6.89 9.70 14.30
N ASP A 177 7.19 9.37 15.54
CA ASP A 177 7.92 10.30 16.40
C ASP A 177 9.38 10.40 15.93
N SER A 178 9.90 11.62 15.78
CA SER A 178 11.25 11.80 15.23
C SER A 178 12.39 11.45 16.19
N GLU A 179 12.10 11.24 17.47
CA GLU A 179 13.07 10.82 18.49
C GLU A 179 13.02 9.31 18.71
N THR A 180 11.83 8.75 18.97
CA THR A 180 11.70 7.29 19.23
C THR A 180 11.59 6.46 17.96
N LEU A 181 11.24 7.08 16.83
CA LEU A 181 10.93 6.42 15.55
C LEU A 181 9.71 5.48 15.60
N GLU A 182 8.95 5.53 16.69
CA GLU A 182 7.73 4.74 16.86
C GLU A 182 6.55 5.35 16.09
N PRO A 183 5.60 4.52 15.64
CA PRO A 183 4.46 4.95 14.84
C PRO A 183 3.49 5.78 15.69
N VAL A 184 2.94 6.83 15.07
CA VAL A 184 1.90 7.69 15.64
C VAL A 184 0.79 7.84 14.61
N TYR A 185 -0.45 7.54 15.01
CA TYR A 185 -1.62 7.63 14.14
C TYR A 185 -2.40 8.91 14.43
N ILE A 186 -2.58 9.74 13.40
CA ILE A 186 -3.25 11.03 13.51
C ILE A 186 -4.46 11.05 12.59
N THR A 187 -5.64 11.28 13.16
CA THR A 187 -6.88 11.42 12.39
C THR A 187 -7.21 12.89 12.17
N VAL A 188 -7.31 13.30 10.90
CA VAL A 188 -7.63 14.67 10.46
C VAL A 188 -8.80 14.67 9.48
N SER A 189 -9.48 15.80 9.32
CA SER A 189 -10.51 15.93 8.28
C SER A 189 -9.89 15.91 6.87
N ALA A 190 -10.59 15.28 5.91
CA ALA A 190 -10.27 15.40 4.49
C ALA A 190 -10.58 16.83 4.01
N ALA A 191 -9.61 17.74 4.12
CA ALA A 191 -9.83 19.15 3.90
C ALA A 191 -8.60 19.89 3.34
N VAL A 192 -8.87 20.97 2.62
CA VAL A 192 -7.88 21.89 2.06
C VAL A 192 -7.87 23.17 2.88
N LEU A 193 -6.68 23.63 3.30
CA LEU A 193 -6.55 24.93 3.95
C LEU A 193 -6.65 26.05 2.90
N ALA A 194 -7.61 26.95 3.07
CA ALA A 194 -7.89 28.03 2.14
C ALA A 194 -8.05 29.38 2.85
N ASN A 195 -7.90 30.45 2.07
CA ASN A 195 -8.24 31.82 2.47
C ASN A 195 -9.24 32.41 1.46
N ARG A 196 -9.46 33.73 1.49
CA ARG A 196 -10.40 34.40 0.57
C ARG A 196 -10.02 34.32 -0.92
N ALA A 197 -8.75 34.10 -1.22
CA ALA A 197 -8.22 33.96 -2.58
C ALA A 197 -8.28 32.50 -3.09
N GLY A 198 -8.51 31.53 -2.21
CA GLY A 198 -8.55 30.10 -2.54
C GLY A 198 -7.61 29.28 -1.65
N SER A 199 -7.26 28.07 -2.13
CA SER A 199 -6.30 27.18 -1.46
C SER A 199 -4.95 27.87 -1.24
N LEU A 200 -4.32 27.61 -0.09
CA LEU A 200 -2.97 28.11 0.19
C LEU A 200 -1.90 27.35 -0.58
N SER A 201 -2.09 26.05 -0.82
CA SER A 201 -1.20 25.21 -1.65
C SER A 201 -1.83 24.93 -3.02
N HIS A 202 -1.01 24.46 -3.97
CA HIS A 202 -1.43 24.22 -5.36
C HIS A 202 -1.40 22.74 -5.75
N HIS A 203 -1.41 21.83 -4.77
CA HIS A 203 -1.41 20.38 -5.01
C HIS A 203 -2.59 19.95 -5.88
N LYS A 204 -2.34 18.97 -6.75
CA LYS A 204 -3.34 18.44 -7.71
C LYS A 204 -4.16 17.28 -7.14
N ALA A 205 -3.80 16.76 -5.96
CA ALA A 205 -4.46 15.64 -5.29
C ALA A 205 -4.66 15.89 -3.80
N LEU A 206 -5.75 15.34 -3.25
CA LEU A 206 -6.19 15.56 -1.88
C LEU A 206 -5.22 15.00 -0.83
N TRP A 207 -4.57 13.87 -1.12
CA TRP A 207 -3.67 13.20 -0.18
C TRP A 207 -2.53 14.09 0.31
N VAL A 208 -2.03 15.01 -0.52
CA VAL A 208 -0.94 15.91 -0.12
C VAL A 208 -1.40 16.90 0.95
N TYR A 209 -2.58 17.52 0.77
CA TYR A 209 -3.18 18.40 1.76
C TYR A 209 -3.48 17.68 3.08
N VAL A 210 -3.95 16.44 3.00
CA VAL A 210 -4.21 15.62 4.18
C VAL A 210 -2.92 15.31 4.93
N LEU A 211 -1.82 15.03 4.22
CA LEU A 211 -0.52 14.78 4.83
C LEU A 211 0.05 16.04 5.51
N GLU A 212 -0.04 17.22 4.88
CA GLU A 212 0.32 18.51 5.49
C GLU A 212 -0.48 18.73 6.80
N ASN A 213 -1.80 18.48 6.76
CA ASN A 213 -2.69 18.64 7.91
C ASN A 213 -2.33 17.67 9.05
N ALA A 214 -2.06 16.41 8.73
CA ALA A 214 -1.65 15.41 9.72
C ALA A 214 -0.29 15.78 10.34
N TYR A 215 0.67 16.25 9.54
CA TYR A 215 1.95 16.71 10.04
C TYR A 215 1.79 17.90 11.00
N ALA A 216 0.95 18.87 10.66
CA ALA A 216 0.63 20.00 11.53
C ALA A 216 -0.13 19.60 12.80
N ALA A 217 -1.00 18.59 12.71
CA ALA A 217 -1.74 18.04 13.85
C ALA A 217 -0.84 17.35 14.88
N ARG A 218 0.37 16.90 14.49
CA ARG A 218 1.40 16.40 15.43
C ARG A 218 1.84 17.47 16.44
N ALA A 219 1.66 18.76 16.09
CA ALA A 219 1.89 19.88 16.99
C ALA A 219 3.34 19.96 17.51
N LYS A 220 4.31 19.64 16.65
CA LYS A 220 5.74 19.76 16.94
C LYS A 220 6.44 20.55 15.83
N ASP A 221 7.29 21.50 16.20
CA ASP A 221 8.04 22.34 15.24
C ASP A 221 9.26 21.62 14.65
N SER A 222 10.06 22.34 13.85
CA SER A 222 11.27 21.78 13.21
C SER A 222 12.39 21.40 14.19
N ALA A 223 12.37 21.93 15.41
CA ALA A 223 13.24 21.53 16.52
C ALA A 223 12.61 20.42 17.40
N ASN A 224 11.53 19.81 16.93
CA ASN A 224 10.72 18.81 17.61
C ASN A 224 10.11 19.27 18.95
N LYS A 225 10.00 20.59 19.17
CA LYS A 225 9.40 21.15 20.37
C LYS A 225 7.88 21.14 20.25
N GLN A 226 7.20 20.84 21.35
CA GLN A 226 5.75 20.92 21.42
C GLN A 226 5.29 22.35 21.17
N VAL A 227 4.37 22.51 20.24
CA VAL A 227 3.75 23.78 19.85
C VAL A 227 2.23 23.60 19.68
N ASP A 228 1.53 24.65 19.26
CA ASP A 228 0.09 24.57 18.99
C ASP A 228 -0.17 23.92 17.63
N ALA A 229 -1.12 22.99 17.59
CA ALA A 229 -1.45 22.23 16.39
C ALA A 229 -2.06 23.16 15.34
N SER A 230 -1.25 23.61 14.38
CA SER A 230 -1.69 24.43 13.25
C SER A 230 -0.58 24.50 12.20
N ILE A 231 -0.96 24.62 10.93
CA ILE A 231 -0.01 24.79 9.82
C ILE A 231 0.86 26.03 10.04
N ALA A 232 0.25 27.15 10.46
CA ALA A 232 0.97 28.41 10.68
C ALA A 232 2.02 28.31 11.78
N THR A 233 1.79 27.55 12.85
CA THR A 233 2.77 27.40 13.94
C THR A 233 3.83 26.35 13.60
N VAL A 234 3.42 25.19 13.09
CA VAL A 234 4.32 24.05 12.87
C VAL A 234 5.35 24.31 11.77
N PHE A 235 4.94 25.00 10.69
CA PHE A 235 5.83 25.25 9.56
C PHE A 235 6.52 26.62 9.63
N SER A 236 6.16 27.50 10.56
CA SER A 236 6.79 28.82 10.68
C SER A 236 8.30 28.68 10.83
N GLY A 237 9.05 29.39 9.98
CA GLY A 237 10.50 29.35 9.99
C GLY A 237 11.14 28.25 9.13
N GLY A 238 10.34 27.34 8.58
CA GLY A 238 10.81 26.19 7.80
C GLY A 238 11.31 25.03 8.65
N GLY A 239 11.96 24.05 8.00
CA GLY A 239 12.44 22.84 8.65
C GLY A 239 13.52 22.09 7.87
N HIS A 240 13.84 20.88 8.32
CA HIS A 240 14.88 20.03 7.72
C HIS A 240 14.28 18.73 7.18
N SER A 241 14.67 18.34 5.97
CA SER A 241 14.17 17.11 5.34
C SER A 241 14.58 15.85 6.09
N SER A 242 15.68 15.85 6.87
CA SER A 242 16.01 14.74 7.77
C SER A 242 14.94 14.51 8.85
N THR A 243 14.38 15.58 9.42
CA THR A 243 13.26 15.46 10.37
C THR A 243 12.01 14.96 9.66
N ALA A 244 11.74 15.45 8.44
CA ALA A 244 10.61 14.96 7.65
C ALA A 244 10.76 13.47 7.28
N PHE A 245 11.96 13.00 6.88
CA PHE A 245 12.21 11.58 6.64
C PHE A 245 11.88 10.73 7.86
N LYS A 246 12.37 11.12 9.04
CA LYS A 246 12.06 10.42 10.30
C LYS A 246 10.56 10.35 10.55
N VAL A 247 9.87 11.49 10.50
CA VAL A 247 8.43 11.58 10.79
C VAL A 247 7.57 10.84 9.76
N LEU A 248 7.97 10.81 8.49
CA LEU A 248 7.22 10.15 7.43
C LEU A 248 7.47 8.64 7.38
N THR A 249 8.68 8.18 7.73
CA THR A 249 9.10 6.80 7.43
C THR A 249 9.43 5.96 8.67
N GLY A 250 9.78 6.59 9.79
CA GLY A 250 10.38 5.92 10.95
C GLY A 250 11.83 5.49 10.72
N LEU A 251 12.45 5.91 9.60
CA LEU A 251 13.86 5.65 9.32
C LEU A 251 14.71 6.76 9.93
N ASN A 252 15.90 6.43 10.41
CA ASN A 252 16.85 7.46 10.79
C ASN A 252 17.29 8.23 9.54
N ALA A 253 17.74 9.46 9.73
CA ALA A 253 18.24 10.30 8.66
C ALA A 253 19.30 11.26 9.17
N GLN A 254 20.33 11.44 8.36
CA GLN A 254 21.45 12.31 8.65
C GLN A 254 21.36 13.61 7.87
N HIS A 255 21.77 14.69 8.52
CA HIS A 255 22.03 15.98 7.89
C HIS A 255 23.53 16.13 7.73
N GLN A 256 23.98 16.35 6.50
CA GLN A 256 25.39 16.57 6.19
C GLN A 256 25.57 17.93 5.51
N SER A 257 26.55 18.69 5.98
CA SER A 257 26.93 19.93 5.30
C SER A 257 27.64 19.62 3.99
N THR A 258 27.37 20.43 2.97
CA THR A 258 28.10 20.35 1.71
C THR A 258 29.57 20.69 1.93
N ALA A 259 30.46 20.02 1.18
CA ALA A 259 31.88 20.35 1.20
C ALA A 259 32.07 21.85 0.90
N GLN A 260 32.79 22.55 1.79
CA GLN A 260 33.05 23.97 1.59
C GLN A 260 33.89 24.18 0.34
N ARG A 261 33.47 25.12 -0.51
CA ARG A 261 34.36 25.68 -1.53
C ARG A 261 35.51 26.38 -0.82
N VAL A 262 36.66 25.73 -0.71
CA VAL A 262 37.91 26.40 -0.34
C VAL A 262 38.20 27.37 -1.48
N SER A 263 37.94 28.66 -1.23
CA SER A 263 38.45 29.71 -2.09
C SER A 263 39.96 29.50 -2.22
N PRO A 264 40.52 29.57 -3.44
CA PRO A 264 41.96 29.44 -3.60
C PRO A 264 42.59 30.53 -2.74
N VAL A 265 43.29 30.11 -1.68
CA VAL A 265 43.99 31.05 -0.81
C VAL A 265 45.17 31.67 -1.58
N CYS A 266 45.58 31.08 -2.71
CA CYS A 266 46.62 31.58 -3.57
C CYS A 266 46.51 30.98 -4.99
N GLU A 267 46.71 31.79 -6.04
CA GLU A 267 47.04 31.25 -7.37
C GLU A 267 48.40 30.56 -7.29
N VAL A 268 48.53 29.36 -7.85
CA VAL A 268 49.77 28.57 -7.81
C VAL A 268 50.95 29.40 -8.34
N THR A 269 50.76 30.20 -9.41
CA THR A 269 51.71 31.21 -9.91
C THR A 269 52.32 32.09 -8.83
N LYS A 270 51.49 32.65 -7.95
CA LYS A 270 51.90 33.60 -6.91
C LYS A 270 52.56 32.92 -5.70
N PHE A 271 52.26 31.64 -5.49
CA PHE A 271 52.90 30.82 -4.46
C PHE A 271 54.29 30.34 -4.91
N LEU A 272 54.43 29.97 -6.18
CA LEU A 272 55.68 29.45 -6.76
C LEU A 272 56.70 30.57 -7.09
N SER A 273 56.29 31.85 -7.12
CA SER A 273 57.17 33.01 -7.29
C SER A 273 57.77 33.51 -5.96
N ALA A 274 58.31 32.58 -5.16
CA ALA A 274 58.71 32.80 -3.76
C ALA A 274 59.88 33.78 -3.53
N ASP A 275 60.45 34.35 -4.59
CA ASP A 275 61.50 35.39 -4.49
C ASP A 275 60.95 36.79 -4.17
N ASP A 276 59.66 37.08 -4.40
CA ASP A 276 59.19 38.47 -4.31
C ASP A 276 58.64 38.86 -2.93
N PHE A 277 58.16 37.92 -2.09
CA PHE A 277 57.49 38.17 -0.79
C PHE A 277 56.37 39.25 -0.76
N ASP A 278 56.18 40.01 -1.84
CA ASP A 278 55.19 41.06 -2.06
C ASP A 278 53.80 40.47 -2.21
N PHE A 279 53.69 39.20 -2.62
CA PHE A 279 52.45 38.44 -2.56
C PHE A 279 51.84 38.41 -1.15
N PHE A 280 52.67 38.24 -0.10
CA PHE A 280 52.17 38.31 1.28
C PHE A 280 51.71 39.72 1.65
N LYS A 281 52.23 40.77 1.00
CA LYS A 281 51.78 42.16 1.19
C LYS A 281 50.45 42.43 0.48
N ASP A 282 50.23 41.84 -0.70
CA ASP A 282 48.97 41.94 -1.44
C ASP A 282 47.83 41.14 -0.79
N LEU A 283 48.10 40.03 -0.10
CA LEU A 283 47.09 39.30 0.70
C LEU A 283 46.70 40.01 2.01
N VAL A 284 47.41 41.09 2.36
CA VAL A 284 47.15 41.93 3.55
C VAL A 284 46.29 43.16 3.19
N ASN A 285 45.79 43.25 1.96
CA ASN A 285 45.01 44.39 1.48
C ASN A 285 43.60 44.50 2.09
N LYS A 286 42.93 45.65 1.96
CA LYS A 286 41.70 46.00 2.72
C LYS A 286 40.50 45.10 2.50
N ASP A 287 40.47 44.36 1.40
CA ASP A 287 39.34 43.54 0.99
C ASP A 287 39.52 42.03 1.27
N SER A 288 40.65 41.62 1.87
CA SER A 288 40.86 40.22 2.30
C SER A 288 40.24 39.95 3.69
N PRO A 289 39.77 38.72 3.96
CA PRO A 289 39.22 38.35 5.28
C PRO A 289 40.20 38.69 6.42
N ILE A 290 39.69 39.25 7.52
CA ILE A 290 40.50 39.75 8.67
C ILE A 290 41.53 38.70 9.14
N ARG A 291 41.13 37.43 9.15
CA ARG A 291 41.94 36.24 9.47
C ARG A 291 43.27 36.16 8.70
N ASN A 292 43.23 36.42 7.39
CA ASN A 292 44.38 36.35 6.50
C ASN A 292 45.35 37.51 6.79
N ARG A 293 44.79 38.68 7.05
CA ARG A 293 45.53 39.91 7.32
C ARG A 293 46.47 39.81 8.51
N MET A 294 46.03 39.20 9.62
CA MET A 294 46.86 39.02 10.82
C MET A 294 47.96 37.96 10.61
N ILE A 295 47.62 36.77 10.11
CA ILE A 295 48.58 35.68 9.90
C ILE A 295 49.73 36.11 8.97
N TYR A 296 49.40 36.80 7.86
CA TYR A 296 50.42 37.27 6.90
C TYR A 296 51.21 38.47 7.43
N SER A 297 50.59 39.37 8.21
CA SER A 297 51.32 40.46 8.87
C SER A 297 52.35 39.97 9.89
N VAL A 298 52.06 38.85 10.58
CA VAL A 298 53.01 38.18 11.46
C VAL A 298 54.12 37.53 10.64
N LEU A 299 53.80 36.73 9.61
CA LEU A 299 54.81 36.12 8.73
C LEU A 299 55.75 37.16 8.10
N LEU A 300 55.24 38.31 7.64
CA LEU A 300 56.02 39.43 7.09
C LEU A 300 56.98 40.06 8.11
N ASN A 301 56.61 40.12 9.39
CA ASN A 301 57.47 40.65 10.45
C ASN A 301 58.61 39.67 10.84
N TYR A 302 58.42 38.37 10.62
CA TYR A 302 59.41 37.33 10.98
C TYR A 302 60.26 36.88 9.79
N LEU A 303 59.79 37.07 8.55
CA LEU A 303 60.49 36.75 7.31
C LEU A 303 61.94 37.28 7.23
N PRO A 304 62.24 38.53 7.64
CA PRO A 304 63.63 39.04 7.67
C PRO A 304 64.54 38.31 8.68
N LYS A 305 63.97 37.78 9.77
CA LYS A 305 64.72 37.00 10.76
C LYS A 305 65.00 35.59 10.24
N ILE A 306 64.04 34.99 9.54
CA ILE A 306 64.18 33.69 8.88
C ILE A 306 65.20 33.80 7.74
N SER A 307 65.11 34.79 6.85
CA SER A 307 66.08 35.03 5.76
C SER A 307 67.52 35.14 6.28
N LYS A 308 67.74 35.89 7.36
CA LYS A 308 69.06 36.02 8.02
C LYS A 308 69.62 34.74 8.61
N ILE A 309 68.78 33.77 8.99
CA ILE A 309 69.23 32.46 9.49
C ILE A 309 69.82 31.62 8.35
N TYR A 310 69.32 31.82 7.12
CA TYR A 310 69.65 31.01 5.95
C TYR A 310 70.61 31.71 4.95
N GLU A 311 70.79 33.03 5.03
CA GLU A 311 71.78 33.80 4.25
C GLU A 311 73.25 33.45 4.56
N GLY A 312 73.53 32.64 5.60
CA GLY A 312 74.89 32.50 6.15
C GLY A 312 75.49 31.11 6.31
N ALA A 313 74.81 29.99 6.01
CA ALA A 313 75.38 28.68 6.35
C ALA A 313 74.97 27.54 5.41
N GLY A 314 75.97 26.83 4.89
CA GLY A 314 75.82 25.40 4.63
C GLY A 314 75.47 24.70 5.95
N ALA A 315 74.39 23.90 5.91
CA ALA A 315 73.79 23.11 6.99
C ALA A 315 73.13 23.91 8.14
N PRO A 316 71.78 23.99 8.18
CA PRO A 316 71.03 24.58 9.28
C PRO A 316 70.50 23.49 10.23
N SER A 317 71.01 23.40 11.46
CA SER A 317 70.37 22.59 12.52
C SER A 317 70.18 23.33 13.85
N ALA A 318 71.16 24.12 14.32
CA ALA A 318 71.09 24.68 15.69
C ALA A 318 70.11 25.87 15.89
N LYS A 319 69.97 26.79 14.91
CA LYS A 319 69.09 27.97 15.06
C LYS A 319 67.61 27.69 14.77
N ALA A 320 67.33 26.66 13.96
CA ALA A 320 65.95 26.21 13.72
C ALA A 320 65.37 25.50 14.96
N GLU A 321 66.20 24.78 15.72
CA GLU A 321 65.83 24.21 17.03
C GLU A 321 65.60 25.30 18.10
N GLU A 322 66.37 26.38 18.07
CA GLU A 322 66.21 27.51 19.01
C GLU A 322 64.84 28.19 18.86
N PHE A 323 64.35 28.35 17.62
CA PHE A 323 63.02 28.90 17.34
C PHE A 323 61.87 27.91 17.62
N ARG A 324 62.07 26.61 17.37
CA ARG A 324 61.10 25.56 17.74
C ARG A 324 60.84 25.55 19.26
N ASN A 325 61.81 26.05 20.04
CA ASN A 325 61.78 26.18 21.50
C ASN A 325 61.43 27.60 22.02
N ASP A 326 61.15 28.60 21.17
CA ASP A 326 60.73 29.95 21.58
C ASP A 326 59.26 29.96 22.04
N LYS A 327 59.06 29.56 23.30
CA LYS A 327 57.73 29.49 23.93
C LYS A 327 57.07 30.85 24.10
N ASP A 328 57.83 31.94 24.19
CA ASP A 328 57.29 33.28 24.42
C ASP A 328 56.77 33.90 23.12
N GLY A 329 57.48 33.71 22.00
CA GLY A 329 56.99 34.07 20.67
C GLY A 329 55.74 33.29 20.26
N GLN A 330 55.69 31.98 20.56
CA GLN A 330 54.53 31.13 20.31
C GLN A 330 53.30 31.54 21.16
N ARG A 331 53.53 31.97 22.41
CA ARG A 331 52.47 32.42 23.34
C ARG A 331 51.84 33.74 22.93
N GLY A 332 52.65 34.71 22.48
CA GLY A 332 52.14 35.98 21.96
C GLY A 332 51.30 35.83 20.68
N ILE A 333 51.62 34.83 19.85
CA ILE A 333 50.84 34.49 18.65
C ILE A 333 49.53 33.80 19.03
N ALA A 334 49.55 32.87 19.98
CA ALA A 334 48.34 32.22 20.49
C ALA A 334 47.36 33.23 21.13
N ASP A 335 47.87 34.27 21.79
CA ASP A 335 47.04 35.31 22.41
C ASP A 335 46.40 36.27 21.38
N LEU A 336 47.07 36.56 20.26
CA LEU A 336 46.49 37.31 19.13
C LEU A 336 45.44 36.49 18.36
N ILE A 337 45.60 35.17 18.30
CA ILE A 337 44.69 34.25 17.57
C ILE A 337 43.42 33.93 18.40
N LYS A 338 43.44 34.09 19.73
CA LYS A 338 42.29 33.82 20.63
C LYS A 338 41.07 34.72 20.40
N GLU A 339 41.22 35.86 19.74
CA GLU A 339 40.11 36.79 19.44
C GLU A 339 39.30 36.38 18.19
N GLU A 340 39.70 35.31 17.50
CA GLU A 340 38.98 34.75 16.34
C GLU A 340 37.84 33.82 16.76
N SER A 341 36.87 33.67 15.86
CA SER A 341 35.74 32.74 16.03
C SER A 341 36.14 31.27 15.91
N ASN A 342 37.33 30.97 15.34
CA ASN A 342 37.90 29.60 15.28
C ASN A 342 39.45 29.61 15.42
N PRO A 343 39.97 29.75 16.65
CA PRO A 343 41.39 29.98 16.91
C PRO A 343 42.30 28.79 16.53
N ASP A 344 41.82 27.56 16.65
CA ASP A 344 42.61 26.35 16.35
C ASP A 344 42.93 26.24 14.85
N GLN A 345 42.00 26.65 13.98
CA GLN A 345 42.18 26.63 12.54
C GLN A 345 43.21 27.68 12.08
N ALA A 346 43.18 28.87 12.68
CA ALA A 346 44.12 29.94 12.39
C ALA A 346 45.55 29.59 12.83
N LEU A 347 45.69 28.98 14.00
CA LEU A 347 46.98 28.49 14.51
C LEU A 347 47.57 27.39 13.60
N SER A 348 46.72 26.45 13.16
CA SER A 348 47.10 25.39 12.22
C SER A 348 47.61 25.94 10.88
N ALA A 349 46.93 26.95 10.32
CA ALA A 349 47.34 27.59 9.07
C ALA A 349 48.72 28.29 9.18
N PHE A 350 48.96 29.02 10.28
CA PHE A 350 50.25 29.67 10.54
C PHE A 350 51.41 28.66 10.57
N TYR A 351 51.25 27.58 11.34
CA TYR A 351 52.28 26.53 11.42
C TYR A 351 52.53 25.86 10.07
N GLY A 352 51.48 25.69 9.26
CA GLY A 352 51.59 25.19 7.90
C GLY A 352 52.49 26.04 7.00
N TYR A 353 52.23 27.35 6.90
CA TYR A 353 53.06 28.26 6.09
C TYR A 353 54.49 28.37 6.59
N TYR A 354 54.67 28.44 7.90
CA TYR A 354 56.01 28.47 8.51
C TYR A 354 56.82 27.22 8.13
N THR A 355 56.19 26.06 8.20
CA THR A 355 56.79 24.78 7.87
C THR A 355 57.18 24.72 6.39
N TYR A 356 56.30 25.17 5.50
CA TYR A 356 56.60 25.27 4.07
C TYR A 356 57.73 26.26 3.74
N LEU A 357 57.70 27.47 4.29
CA LEU A 357 58.74 28.47 4.02
C LEU A 357 60.11 27.98 4.50
N SER A 358 60.15 27.31 5.65
CA SER A 358 61.37 26.69 6.17
C SER A 358 61.90 25.60 5.23
N PHE A 359 61.01 24.78 4.67
CA PHE A 359 61.35 23.78 3.67
C PHE A 359 61.86 24.39 2.37
N TYR A 360 61.14 25.36 1.81
CA TYR A 360 61.53 26.06 0.58
C TYR A 360 62.93 26.66 0.72
N LEU A 361 63.21 27.38 1.81
CA LEU A 361 64.52 27.99 2.02
C LEU A 361 65.63 26.95 2.21
N LYS A 362 65.35 25.83 2.90
CA LYS A 362 66.30 24.72 3.08
C LYS A 362 66.65 24.05 1.75
N HIS A 363 65.70 23.96 0.83
CA HIS A 363 65.85 23.27 -0.45
C HIS A 363 65.78 24.19 -1.67
N LYS A 364 66.10 25.48 -1.47
CA LYS A 364 65.88 26.56 -2.44
C LYS A 364 66.31 26.20 -3.87
N GLY A 365 67.52 25.69 -4.04
CA GLY A 365 68.04 25.36 -5.36
C GLY A 365 67.32 24.21 -6.12
N GLU A 366 66.60 23.32 -5.44
CA GLU A 366 65.75 22.31 -6.10
C GLU A 366 64.34 22.87 -6.31
N CYS A 367 63.77 23.56 -5.32
CA CYS A 367 62.48 24.23 -5.46
C CYS A 367 62.49 25.24 -6.63
N ASP A 368 63.51 26.08 -6.74
CA ASP A 368 63.66 27.04 -7.85
C ASP A 368 63.80 26.34 -9.20
N ARG A 369 64.43 25.16 -9.25
CA ARG A 369 64.51 24.33 -10.47
C ARG A 369 63.14 23.76 -10.85
N ILE A 370 62.37 23.28 -9.89
CA ILE A 370 60.98 22.85 -10.11
C ILE A 370 60.15 24.03 -10.64
N PHE A 371 60.28 25.20 -10.03
CA PHE A 371 59.50 26.40 -10.39
C PHE A 371 59.87 26.98 -11.76
N SER A 372 61.15 26.91 -12.12
CA SER A 372 61.67 27.40 -13.41
C SER A 372 61.52 26.40 -14.56
N SER A 373 60.95 25.22 -14.32
CA SER A 373 60.74 24.22 -15.38
C SER A 373 59.69 24.68 -16.41
N ASP A 374 59.75 24.13 -17.63
CA ASP A 374 58.77 24.40 -18.69
C ASP A 374 57.44 23.62 -18.50
N LYS A 375 57.29 22.91 -17.37
CA LYS A 375 56.09 22.13 -17.05
C LYS A 375 54.90 23.03 -16.73
N LYS A 376 53.69 22.49 -16.76
CA LYS A 376 52.50 23.21 -16.29
C LYS A 376 52.60 23.42 -14.77
N GLU A 377 51.95 24.48 -14.25
CA GLU A 377 52.00 24.84 -12.82
C GLU A 377 51.55 23.72 -11.88
N THR A 378 50.58 22.93 -12.32
CA THR A 378 50.09 21.76 -11.59
C THR A 378 51.16 20.67 -11.49
N ASP A 379 51.89 20.41 -12.56
CA ASP A 379 53.00 19.45 -12.56
C ASP A 379 54.17 19.94 -11.70
N LYS A 380 54.42 21.26 -11.69
CA LYS A 380 55.40 21.88 -10.77
C LYS A 380 55.01 21.68 -9.31
N LEU A 381 53.73 21.81 -8.98
CA LEU A 381 53.23 21.58 -7.63
C LEU A 381 53.34 20.09 -7.23
N LEU A 382 53.04 19.15 -8.14
CA LEU A 382 53.21 17.72 -7.88
C LEU A 382 54.68 17.34 -7.66
N ASP A 383 55.59 17.84 -8.50
CA ASP A 383 57.03 17.67 -8.31
C ASP A 383 57.48 18.19 -6.95
N LEU A 384 56.94 19.33 -6.49
CA LEU A 384 57.22 19.92 -5.18
C LEU A 384 56.69 19.04 -4.02
N ILE A 385 55.48 18.50 -4.15
CA ILE A 385 54.88 17.60 -3.15
C ILE A 385 55.67 16.30 -3.05
N GLU A 386 56.02 15.69 -4.19
CA GLU A 386 56.85 14.48 -4.23
C GLU A 386 58.24 14.72 -3.65
N PHE A 387 58.84 15.87 -3.98
CA PHE A 387 60.13 16.25 -3.46
C PHE A 387 60.07 16.45 -1.93
N ALA A 388 59.03 17.10 -1.40
CA ALA A 388 58.81 17.21 0.05
C ALA A 388 58.65 15.84 0.72
N ALA A 389 57.85 14.94 0.12
CA ALA A 389 57.64 13.59 0.63
C ALA A 389 58.92 12.73 0.63
N LYS A 390 59.79 12.88 -0.38
CA LYS A 390 61.06 12.14 -0.49
C LYS A 390 62.15 12.60 0.49
N ASN A 391 62.02 13.79 1.08
CA ASN A 391 63.01 14.36 2.00
C ASN A 391 62.63 14.21 3.49
N ASP A 392 61.68 13.32 3.83
CA ASP A 392 61.17 13.07 5.20
C ASP A 392 60.67 14.34 5.92
N GLU A 393 60.11 15.29 5.16
CA GLU A 393 59.50 16.50 5.71
C GLU A 393 57.99 16.28 5.87
N ASP A 394 57.65 15.36 6.78
CA ASP A 394 56.30 14.80 7.01
C ASP A 394 55.19 15.84 7.24
N ALA A 395 55.55 17.06 7.63
CA ALA A 395 54.58 18.13 7.85
C ALA A 395 54.36 19.01 6.60
N VAL A 396 55.28 19.02 5.64
CA VAL A 396 55.26 19.89 4.45
C VAL A 396 54.41 19.27 3.35
N ALA A 397 54.62 18.00 3.01
CA ALA A 397 53.84 17.36 1.94
C ALA A 397 52.35 17.31 2.28
N PRO A 398 51.91 16.90 3.49
CA PRO A 398 50.51 17.01 3.90
C PRO A 398 50.02 18.45 4.04
N PHE A 399 50.87 19.41 4.41
CA PHE A 399 50.49 20.82 4.39
C PHE A 399 50.26 21.32 2.96
N LEU A 400 51.15 21.04 2.02
CA LEU A 400 51.00 21.41 0.62
C LEU A 400 49.77 20.73 0.01
N GLN A 401 49.58 19.43 0.27
CA GLN A 401 48.35 18.73 -0.08
C GLN A 401 47.15 19.43 0.54
N ARG A 402 47.12 19.72 1.85
CA ARG A 402 46.02 20.39 2.56
C ARG A 402 45.78 21.86 2.20
N TYR A 403 46.83 22.55 1.81
CA TYR A 403 46.80 23.97 1.45
C TYR A 403 46.37 24.14 0.00
N PHE A 404 46.76 23.18 -0.85
CA PHE A 404 46.28 23.01 -2.21
C PHE A 404 45.19 21.94 -2.33
N ASN A 405 44.49 21.56 -1.23
CA ASN A 405 43.59 20.39 -1.13
C ASN A 405 42.29 20.53 -1.92
N HIS A 406 42.19 21.45 -2.86
CA HIS A 406 41.23 21.32 -3.95
C HIS A 406 41.95 20.81 -5.18
N ILE A 407 42.40 19.57 -5.01
CA ILE A 407 42.75 18.64 -6.07
C ILE A 407 41.43 18.32 -6.77
N SER A 408 41.20 18.98 -7.90
CA SER A 408 40.11 18.65 -8.79
C SER A 408 40.49 17.38 -9.55
N VAL A 409 39.63 16.36 -9.48
CA VAL A 409 39.81 15.05 -10.10
C VAL A 409 39.06 15.04 -11.44
N PRO A 410 39.70 14.73 -12.58
CA PRO A 410 39.01 14.43 -13.81
C PRO A 410 38.24 13.13 -13.64
N VAL A 411 36.95 13.18 -13.95
CA VAL A 411 36.04 12.03 -13.82
C VAL A 411 36.56 10.79 -14.56
N ALA A 412 37.29 10.96 -15.67
CA ALA A 412 37.77 9.87 -16.53
C ALA A 412 39.08 9.20 -16.08
N GLU A 413 39.95 9.85 -15.31
CA GLU A 413 41.37 9.44 -15.19
C GLU A 413 41.92 9.38 -13.75
N HIS A 414 41.17 9.79 -12.72
CA HIS A 414 41.62 9.78 -11.31
C HIS A 414 42.94 10.57 -11.05
N GLN A 415 43.33 11.52 -11.92
CA GLN A 415 44.55 12.36 -11.75
C GLN A 415 44.24 13.78 -11.24
N VAL A 416 45.23 14.68 -11.04
CA VAL A 416 45.12 15.81 -10.08
C VAL A 416 45.42 17.18 -10.69
N HIS A 417 44.47 18.13 -10.71
CA HIS A 417 44.71 19.55 -11.07
C HIS A 417 43.86 20.56 -10.24
N GLY A 418 44.28 21.83 -10.10
CA GLY A 418 43.74 22.83 -9.14
C GLY A 418 42.26 23.25 -9.29
N THR A 419 41.84 24.35 -8.65
CA THR A 419 40.42 24.79 -8.60
C THR A 419 39.83 24.96 -10.00
N ALA A 420 38.77 24.22 -10.29
CA ALA A 420 38.17 24.20 -11.62
C ALA A 420 36.84 24.99 -11.67
N PRO A 421 36.57 25.73 -12.75
CA PRO A 421 35.26 26.35 -12.97
C PRO A 421 34.18 25.27 -13.19
N ALA A 422 32.92 25.65 -13.04
CA ALA A 422 31.79 24.80 -13.42
C ALA A 422 31.97 24.32 -14.89
N PHE A 423 31.51 23.11 -15.20
CA PHE A 423 31.63 22.49 -16.55
C PHE A 423 33.07 22.21 -17.02
N SER A 424 34.05 22.27 -16.12
CA SER A 424 35.43 21.89 -16.41
C SER A 424 35.64 20.37 -16.52
N GLY A 425 34.75 19.57 -15.92
CA GLY A 425 34.93 18.12 -15.76
C GLY A 425 35.92 17.72 -14.67
N TYR A 426 36.35 18.69 -13.85
CA TYR A 426 37.22 18.47 -12.70
C TYR A 426 36.52 18.90 -11.41
N TYR A 427 36.52 18.03 -10.41
CA TYR A 427 35.79 18.25 -9.15
C TYR A 427 36.67 18.05 -7.95
N GLN A 428 36.49 18.89 -6.91
CA GLN A 428 37.22 18.71 -5.67
C GLN A 428 36.98 17.30 -5.13
N LYS A 429 38.02 16.65 -4.63
CA LYS A 429 37.94 15.28 -4.14
C LYS A 429 36.76 15.06 -3.19
N GLU A 430 36.59 15.93 -2.20
CA GLU A 430 35.50 15.82 -1.23
C GLU A 430 34.11 15.98 -1.88
N GLN A 431 33.98 16.86 -2.88
CA GLN A 431 32.73 17.05 -3.62
C GLN A 431 32.38 15.82 -4.46
N TYR A 432 33.38 15.21 -5.10
CA TYR A 432 33.21 13.98 -5.88
C TYR A 432 32.91 12.76 -4.99
N GLU A 433 33.57 12.66 -3.83
CA GLU A 433 33.25 11.61 -2.83
C GLU A 433 31.81 11.73 -2.32
N GLN A 434 31.35 12.95 -2.01
CA GLN A 434 29.96 13.20 -1.64
C GLN A 434 28.98 12.91 -2.80
N PHE A 435 29.36 13.22 -4.05
CA PHE A 435 28.57 12.85 -5.24
C PHE A 435 28.41 11.33 -5.38
N GLN A 436 29.51 10.57 -5.24
CA GLN A 436 29.45 9.10 -5.27
C GLN A 436 28.65 8.54 -4.08
N ALA A 437 28.74 9.16 -2.90
CA ALA A 437 27.95 8.77 -1.74
C ALA A 437 26.43 8.97 -1.98
N ILE A 438 26.03 10.07 -2.62
CA ILE A 438 24.64 10.30 -3.03
C ILE A 438 24.19 9.26 -4.07
N LYS A 439 25.04 8.98 -5.07
CA LYS A 439 24.79 7.96 -6.09
C LYS A 439 24.54 6.59 -5.47
N GLN A 440 25.43 6.18 -4.57
CA GLN A 440 25.33 4.92 -3.85
C GLN A 440 24.08 4.89 -2.96
N ALA A 441 23.77 5.99 -2.27
CA ALA A 441 22.59 6.07 -1.40
C ALA A 441 21.29 5.84 -2.18
N LEU A 442 21.13 6.50 -3.33
CA LEU A 442 19.97 6.29 -4.21
C LEU A 442 19.87 4.84 -4.70
N ALA A 443 21.00 4.24 -5.11
CA ALA A 443 21.06 2.85 -5.55
C ALA A 443 20.73 1.84 -4.42
N GLU A 444 21.03 2.18 -3.17
CA GLU A 444 20.71 1.40 -1.97
C GLU A 444 19.26 1.62 -1.47
N GLY A 445 18.44 2.37 -2.21
CA GLY A 445 17.05 2.67 -1.83
C GLY A 445 16.94 3.66 -0.66
N LYS A 446 17.95 4.51 -0.44
CA LYS A 446 17.87 5.61 0.55
C LYS A 446 17.20 6.83 -0.07
N LEU A 447 16.56 7.62 0.79
CA LEU A 447 15.89 8.86 0.40
C LEU A 447 16.88 10.03 0.49
N VAL A 448 16.90 10.89 -0.54
CA VAL A 448 17.84 12.00 -0.61
C VAL A 448 17.15 13.33 -0.94
N ALA A 449 17.48 14.36 -0.17
CA ALA A 449 17.05 15.75 -0.38
C ALA A 449 18.23 16.71 -0.16
N ALA A 450 18.10 17.95 -0.60
CA ALA A 450 19.14 18.98 -0.49
C ALA A 450 18.55 20.33 -0.04
N GLY A 451 19.32 21.10 0.73
CA GLY A 451 18.91 22.40 1.26
C GLY A 451 19.84 23.52 0.78
N THR A 452 19.26 24.65 0.39
CA THR A 452 20.03 25.82 -0.07
C THR A 452 20.54 26.70 1.07
N ASN A 453 21.46 27.60 0.75
CA ASN A 453 21.92 28.63 1.69
C ASN A 453 20.76 29.54 2.13
N ALA A 454 20.82 30.07 3.36
CA ALA A 454 19.81 31.00 3.88
C ALA A 454 19.68 32.28 3.02
N LYS A 455 20.78 32.70 2.38
CA LYS A 455 20.81 33.84 1.48
C LYS A 455 21.85 33.63 0.39
N PHE A 456 21.57 34.14 -0.81
CA PHE A 456 22.53 34.22 -1.90
C PHE A 456 23.20 35.61 -1.95
N SER A 457 24.44 35.66 -2.40
CA SER A 457 25.18 36.90 -2.60
C SER A 457 24.83 37.62 -3.92
N GLU A 458 24.12 36.92 -4.80
CA GLU A 458 23.74 37.34 -6.15
C GLU A 458 22.38 36.73 -6.51
N ASP A 459 21.78 37.20 -7.60
CA ASP A 459 20.57 36.59 -8.15
C ASP A 459 20.92 35.23 -8.77
N VAL A 460 20.14 34.19 -8.45
CA VAL A 460 20.43 32.81 -8.84
C VAL A 460 19.25 32.27 -9.66
N PRO A 461 19.35 32.23 -11.00
CA PRO A 461 18.26 31.77 -11.86
C PRO A 461 17.82 30.33 -11.54
N GLY A 462 16.52 30.10 -11.36
CA GLY A 462 15.94 28.76 -11.17
C GLY A 462 16.20 28.09 -9.81
N VAL A 463 17.00 28.70 -8.93
CA VAL A 463 17.28 28.19 -7.57
C VAL A 463 16.86 29.23 -6.54
N ARG A 464 16.36 28.78 -5.38
CA ARG A 464 15.84 29.65 -4.32
C ARG A 464 16.62 29.44 -3.03
N ASN A 465 16.92 30.52 -2.32
CA ASN A 465 17.52 30.49 -0.99
C ASN A 465 16.52 29.98 0.04
N ARG A 466 17.02 29.49 1.19
CA ARG A 466 16.20 28.98 2.29
C ARG A 466 15.14 27.96 1.83
N HIS A 467 15.49 27.12 0.87
CA HIS A 467 14.58 26.20 0.18
C HIS A 467 15.13 24.79 0.15
N ALA A 468 14.24 23.81 0.11
CA ALA A 468 14.59 22.41 -0.01
C ALA A 468 14.23 21.86 -1.39
N TYR A 469 15.07 20.97 -1.91
CA TYR A 469 14.92 20.30 -3.19
C TYR A 469 15.02 18.79 -3.00
N THR A 470 14.27 18.06 -3.80
CA THR A 470 14.38 16.60 -3.88
C THR A 470 15.57 16.24 -4.77
N VAL A 471 16.42 15.30 -4.36
CA VAL A 471 17.45 14.74 -5.24
C VAL A 471 16.89 13.46 -5.85
N LEU A 472 16.63 13.49 -7.16
CA LEU A 472 16.00 12.39 -7.88
C LEU A 472 17.01 11.39 -8.43
N ASP A 473 18.11 11.89 -8.97
CA ASP A 473 19.15 11.07 -9.60
C ASP A 473 20.47 11.84 -9.64
N VAL A 474 21.56 11.13 -9.92
CA VAL A 474 22.86 11.72 -10.21
C VAL A 474 23.49 11.01 -11.39
N GLU A 475 24.04 11.78 -12.32
CA GLU A 475 24.58 11.23 -13.56
C GLU A 475 25.90 11.89 -13.96
N GLU A 476 26.70 11.12 -14.71
CA GLU A 476 27.92 11.58 -15.35
C GLU A 476 27.66 11.62 -16.86
N ARG A 477 27.75 12.80 -17.46
CA ARG A 477 27.42 13.04 -18.87
C ARG A 477 28.59 13.64 -19.60
N LYS A 478 28.88 13.12 -20.79
CA LYS A 478 29.87 13.69 -21.70
C LYS A 478 29.31 14.93 -22.40
N VAL A 479 30.09 16.00 -22.38
CA VAL A 479 29.80 17.29 -23.00
C VAL A 479 30.91 17.59 -24.01
N THR A 480 30.53 17.94 -25.23
CA THR A 480 31.45 18.19 -26.34
C THR A 480 31.62 19.69 -26.57
N GLY A 481 32.87 20.14 -26.65
CA GLY A 481 33.26 21.45 -27.19
C GLY A 481 33.80 21.30 -28.62
N GLU A 482 34.33 22.37 -29.21
CA GLU A 482 34.87 22.36 -30.59
C GLU A 482 35.88 21.23 -30.85
N ASP A 483 36.84 21.03 -29.94
CA ASP A 483 37.96 20.08 -30.11
C ASP A 483 38.16 19.12 -28.92
N GLU A 484 37.32 19.18 -27.89
CA GLU A 484 37.48 18.41 -26.63
C GLU A 484 36.15 17.84 -26.12
N GLU A 485 36.21 16.69 -25.44
CA GLU A 485 35.07 16.10 -24.72
C GLU A 485 35.39 16.03 -23.22
N ARG A 486 34.43 16.43 -22.37
CA ARG A 486 34.56 16.42 -20.91
C ARG A 486 33.41 15.67 -20.26
N THR A 487 33.70 14.84 -19.27
CA THR A 487 32.66 14.21 -18.45
C THR A 487 32.30 15.14 -17.29
N ILE A 488 31.02 15.48 -17.17
CA ILE A 488 30.46 16.42 -16.19
C ILE A 488 29.51 15.66 -15.26
N CYS A 489 29.58 15.96 -13.96
CA CYS A 489 28.70 15.41 -12.93
C CYS A 489 27.48 16.32 -12.73
N TYR A 490 26.28 15.76 -12.83
CA TYR A 490 25.02 16.46 -12.60
C TYR A 490 24.21 15.80 -11.49
N LEU A 491 23.53 16.62 -10.70
CA LEU A 491 22.43 16.18 -9.84
C LEU A 491 21.12 16.56 -10.51
N LYS A 492 20.21 15.60 -10.65
CA LYS A 492 18.84 15.84 -11.05
C LYS A 492 18.01 16.17 -9.82
N LEU A 493 17.51 17.40 -9.77
CA LEU A 493 16.74 17.94 -8.67
C LEU A 493 15.29 18.17 -9.06
N ARG A 494 14.40 18.18 -8.07
CA ARG A 494 13.05 18.71 -8.22
C ARG A 494 12.75 19.80 -7.21
N ASN A 495 12.19 20.89 -7.70
CA ASN A 495 11.65 21.98 -6.89
C ASN A 495 10.22 21.64 -6.42
N PRO A 496 9.95 21.58 -5.10
CA PRO A 496 8.61 21.30 -4.57
C PRO A 496 7.52 22.27 -5.02
N TRP A 497 7.87 23.46 -5.51
CA TRP A 497 6.92 24.38 -6.13
C TRP A 497 6.22 23.79 -7.37
N GLY A 498 6.87 22.89 -8.10
CA GLY A 498 6.27 22.19 -9.24
C GLY A 498 6.07 23.04 -10.50
N THR A 499 6.72 24.21 -10.59
CA THR A 499 6.50 25.15 -11.71
C THR A 499 7.75 25.76 -12.33
N THR A 500 8.92 25.73 -11.68
CA THR A 500 10.12 26.42 -12.19
C THR A 500 11.41 25.80 -11.67
N GLY A 501 12.47 25.95 -12.46
CA GLY A 501 13.83 25.55 -12.11
C GLY A 501 14.86 26.10 -13.09
N ARG A 502 16.01 25.44 -13.16
CA ARG A 502 17.20 25.92 -13.89
C ARG A 502 17.44 25.14 -15.17
N VAL A 503 17.86 25.83 -16.23
CA VAL A 503 18.40 25.21 -17.45
C VAL A 503 19.75 25.82 -17.79
N TYR A 504 20.59 25.09 -18.50
CA TYR A 504 21.87 25.59 -18.98
C TYR A 504 21.87 25.75 -20.49
N GLN A 505 22.23 26.93 -20.97
CA GLN A 505 22.44 27.20 -22.38
C GLN A 505 23.94 27.25 -22.67
N GLN A 506 24.42 26.30 -23.47
CA GLN A 506 25.81 26.28 -23.93
C GLN A 506 26.00 27.26 -25.08
N LYS A 507 27.08 28.06 -25.03
CA LYS A 507 27.52 28.81 -26.21
C LYS A 507 28.18 27.86 -27.22
N GLU A 508 27.72 27.91 -28.46
CA GLU A 508 28.15 27.03 -29.55
C GLU A 508 29.68 26.93 -29.63
N GLY A 509 30.19 25.69 -29.65
CA GLY A 509 31.62 25.38 -29.75
C GLY A 509 32.44 25.57 -28.48
N THR A 510 31.88 26.07 -27.38
CA THR A 510 32.62 26.41 -26.15
C THR A 510 32.12 25.63 -24.92
N PHE A 511 32.88 25.66 -23.82
CA PHE A 511 32.43 25.19 -22.50
C PHE A 511 31.84 26.30 -21.63
N ASP A 512 31.41 27.41 -22.24
CA ASP A 512 30.71 28.48 -21.53
C ASP A 512 29.21 28.17 -21.47
N PHE A 513 28.70 27.99 -20.25
CA PHE A 513 27.28 27.76 -19.98
C PHE A 513 26.67 28.96 -19.26
N GLU A 514 25.50 29.38 -19.72
CA GLU A 514 24.67 30.37 -19.05
C GLU A 514 23.53 29.65 -18.32
N ALA A 515 23.35 29.96 -17.03
CA ALA A 515 22.25 29.44 -16.24
C ALA A 515 21.02 30.35 -16.40
N LEU A 516 19.90 29.76 -16.81
CA LEU A 516 18.63 30.46 -17.03
C LEU A 516 17.53 29.86 -16.13
N GLU A 517 16.55 30.68 -15.79
CA GLU A 517 15.33 30.23 -15.15
C GLU A 517 14.27 29.91 -16.20
N GLU A 518 13.65 28.75 -16.12
CA GLU A 518 12.62 28.32 -17.05
C GLU A 518 11.34 27.90 -16.32
N ALA A 519 10.19 28.32 -16.85
CA ALA A 519 8.89 27.88 -16.39
C ALA A 519 8.59 26.48 -16.93
N GLY A 520 8.13 25.57 -16.07
CA GLY A 520 7.95 24.15 -16.40
C GLY A 520 9.21 23.30 -16.18
N ALA A 521 10.36 23.90 -15.87
CA ALA A 521 11.57 23.17 -15.47
C ALA A 521 11.57 22.80 -13.97
N ASP A 522 10.43 22.32 -13.45
CA ASP A 522 10.27 21.96 -12.04
C ASP A 522 11.18 20.79 -11.63
N THR A 523 11.50 19.91 -12.58
CA THR A 523 12.63 18.98 -12.52
C THR A 523 13.76 19.46 -13.42
N PHE A 524 14.97 19.56 -12.89
CA PHE A 524 16.12 20.09 -13.62
C PHE A 524 17.44 19.48 -13.16
N GLU A 525 18.47 19.65 -13.98
CA GLU A 525 19.83 19.22 -13.68
C GLU A 525 20.67 20.41 -13.21
N ILE A 526 21.46 20.20 -12.16
CA ILE A 526 22.44 21.17 -11.68
C ILE A 526 23.83 20.55 -11.75
N GLU A 527 24.78 21.29 -12.29
CA GLU A 527 26.19 20.84 -12.36
C GLU A 527 26.79 20.82 -10.94
N LEU A 528 27.67 19.85 -10.65
CA LEU A 528 28.15 19.58 -9.29
C LEU A 528 28.83 20.79 -8.62
N THR A 529 29.69 21.52 -9.33
CA THR A 529 30.35 22.72 -8.80
C THR A 529 29.33 23.81 -8.47
N ASP A 530 28.33 23.97 -9.33
CA ASP A 530 27.21 24.90 -9.16
C ASP A 530 26.30 24.51 -7.99
N PHE A 531 26.05 23.20 -7.78
CA PHE A 531 25.37 22.67 -6.61
C PHE A 531 26.09 23.07 -5.32
N TYR A 532 27.39 22.80 -5.20
CA TYR A 532 28.18 23.19 -4.02
C TYR A 532 28.32 24.70 -3.83
N LYS A 533 27.99 25.51 -4.84
CA LYS A 533 27.95 26.98 -4.72
C LYS A 533 26.70 27.46 -3.98
N TYR A 534 25.53 26.85 -4.22
CA TYR A 534 24.24 27.35 -3.70
C TYR A 534 23.60 26.47 -2.64
N PHE A 535 24.02 25.21 -2.52
CA PHE A 535 23.53 24.26 -1.53
C PHE A 535 24.44 24.20 -0.31
N SER A 536 23.82 24.24 0.87
CA SER A 536 24.50 24.23 2.17
C SER A 536 24.54 22.84 2.81
N SER A 537 23.61 21.97 2.38
CA SER A 537 23.35 20.70 3.02
C SER A 537 22.68 19.70 2.09
N PHE A 538 22.85 18.42 2.42
CA PHE A 538 22.05 17.32 1.90
C PHE A 538 21.64 16.39 3.05
N TYR A 539 20.56 15.65 2.82
CA TYR A 539 19.90 14.81 3.80
C TYR A 539 19.78 13.41 3.22
N ILE A 540 20.23 12.39 3.94
CA ILE A 540 20.18 10.98 3.51
C ILE A 540 19.55 10.15 4.62
N SER A 541 18.53 9.36 4.27
CA SER A 541 17.93 8.39 5.21
C SER A 541 18.71 7.08 5.27
N ASP A 542 18.38 6.24 6.25
CA ASP A 542 18.64 4.80 6.14
C ASP A 542 17.85 4.21 4.95
N SER A 543 18.18 2.97 4.54
CA SER A 543 17.53 2.35 3.37
C SER A 543 16.03 2.15 3.62
N ALA A 544 15.22 2.52 2.62
CA ALA A 544 13.77 2.39 2.67
C ALA A 544 13.24 1.04 2.15
N ASN A 545 14.09 0.24 1.50
CA ASN A 545 13.69 -1.03 0.85
C ASN A 545 12.84 -1.93 1.76
N GLU A 546 13.34 -2.31 2.94
CA GLU A 546 12.63 -3.23 3.83
C GLU A 546 11.33 -2.64 4.41
N ARG A 547 11.29 -1.32 4.52
CA ARG A 547 10.16 -0.56 5.06
C ARG A 547 9.04 -0.44 4.02
N PHE A 548 9.40 -0.26 2.76
CA PHE A 548 8.46 -0.02 1.67
C PHE A 548 7.96 -1.34 1.07
N ALA A 549 8.78 -2.39 1.08
CA ALA A 549 8.46 -3.71 0.54
C ALA A 549 7.15 -4.27 1.06
N TYR A 550 6.90 -4.14 2.37
CA TYR A 550 5.63 -4.60 2.97
C TYR A 550 4.41 -3.91 2.32
N ASN A 551 4.45 -2.59 2.13
CA ASN A 551 3.33 -1.88 1.52
C ASN A 551 3.19 -2.23 0.03
N GLN A 552 4.30 -2.46 -0.67
CA GLN A 552 4.26 -2.93 -2.06
C GLN A 552 3.58 -4.31 -2.16
N GLU A 553 4.02 -5.28 -1.36
CA GLU A 553 3.44 -6.63 -1.35
C GLU A 553 1.94 -6.58 -0.98
N ARG A 554 1.56 -5.68 -0.06
CA ARG A 554 0.16 -5.43 0.28
C ARG A 554 -0.64 -4.92 -0.91
N GLU A 555 -0.15 -3.91 -1.64
CA GLU A 555 -0.85 -3.39 -2.82
C GLU A 555 -0.98 -4.44 -3.93
N ILE A 556 0.07 -5.26 -4.15
CA ILE A 556 0.01 -6.39 -5.10
C ILE A 556 -1.12 -7.34 -4.71
N LEU A 557 -1.14 -7.75 -3.44
CA LEU A 557 -2.15 -8.67 -2.93
C LEU A 557 -3.56 -8.07 -3.00
N TYR A 558 -3.72 -6.77 -2.78
CA TYR A 558 -5.00 -6.08 -2.98
C TYR A 558 -5.40 -6.03 -4.43
N GLY A 559 -4.47 -5.80 -5.35
CA GLY A 559 -4.74 -5.93 -6.79
C GLY A 559 -5.24 -7.33 -7.14
N GLU A 560 -4.63 -8.38 -6.58
CA GLU A 560 -5.05 -9.76 -6.80
C GLU A 560 -6.45 -10.04 -6.22
N ILE A 561 -6.72 -9.62 -4.99
CA ILE A 561 -8.03 -9.79 -4.35
C ILE A 561 -9.10 -8.98 -5.09
N HIS A 562 -8.82 -7.73 -5.43
CA HIS A 562 -9.74 -6.87 -6.17
C HIS A 562 -10.04 -7.46 -7.55
N SER A 563 -9.03 -7.96 -8.27
CA SER A 563 -9.23 -8.63 -9.55
C SER A 563 -10.10 -9.88 -9.42
N ALA A 564 -9.94 -10.66 -8.35
CA ALA A 564 -10.81 -11.79 -8.09
C ALA A 564 -12.25 -11.32 -7.78
N LEU A 565 -12.40 -10.30 -6.94
CA LEU A 565 -13.70 -9.71 -6.57
C LEU A 565 -14.48 -9.14 -7.75
N THR A 566 -13.82 -8.45 -8.68
CA THR A 566 -14.47 -7.85 -9.86
C THR A 566 -15.01 -8.89 -10.83
N ASN A 567 -14.43 -10.10 -10.84
CA ASN A 567 -14.91 -11.21 -11.65
C ASN A 567 -16.09 -11.96 -11.01
N LEU A 568 -16.38 -11.72 -9.72
CA LEU A 568 -17.43 -12.43 -8.98
C LEU A 568 -18.82 -11.85 -9.24
N LYS A 569 -19.64 -12.60 -10.00
CA LYS A 569 -21.06 -12.31 -10.24
C LYS A 569 -21.96 -13.25 -9.43
N ILE A 570 -22.25 -12.87 -8.19
CA ILE A 570 -23.27 -13.52 -7.36
C ILE A 570 -24.50 -12.62 -7.24
N GLY A 571 -25.68 -13.22 -7.47
CA GLY A 571 -26.99 -12.60 -7.28
C GLY A 571 -28.09 -13.66 -7.09
N PRO A 572 -29.36 -13.22 -6.97
CA PRO A 572 -30.49 -14.13 -6.76
C PRO A 572 -30.64 -15.22 -7.82
N ASP A 573 -30.21 -14.94 -9.05
CA ASP A 573 -30.32 -15.85 -10.21
C ASP A 573 -29.06 -16.71 -10.45
N SER A 574 -28.09 -16.69 -9.52
CA SER A 574 -26.85 -17.45 -9.67
C SER A 574 -27.06 -18.96 -9.69
N THR A 575 -26.34 -19.66 -10.56
CA THR A 575 -26.33 -21.13 -10.60
C THR A 575 -25.43 -21.72 -9.52
N LEU A 576 -25.57 -23.02 -9.24
CA LEU A 576 -24.68 -23.74 -8.33
C LEU A 576 -23.21 -23.71 -8.76
N ASP A 577 -22.93 -23.74 -10.07
CA ASP A 577 -21.56 -23.62 -10.59
C ASP A 577 -20.99 -22.22 -10.31
N ASN A 578 -21.81 -21.16 -10.45
CA ASN A 578 -21.40 -19.81 -10.08
C ASN A 578 -21.08 -19.70 -8.57
N LEU A 579 -21.83 -20.40 -7.72
CA LEU A 579 -21.55 -20.44 -6.28
C LEU A 579 -20.29 -21.23 -5.96
N ALA A 580 -20.04 -22.35 -6.65
CA ALA A 580 -18.84 -23.17 -6.46
C ALA A 580 -17.57 -22.40 -6.85
N ASP A 581 -17.57 -21.77 -8.03
CA ASP A 581 -16.51 -20.86 -8.47
C ASP A 581 -16.32 -19.72 -7.47
N PHE A 582 -17.42 -19.12 -6.99
CA PHE A 582 -17.33 -18.09 -5.97
C PHE A 582 -16.67 -18.59 -4.69
N ASN A 583 -17.02 -19.78 -4.20
CA ASN A 583 -16.45 -20.32 -2.97
C ASN A 583 -14.95 -20.60 -3.11
N GLU A 584 -14.50 -21.06 -4.27
CA GLU A 584 -13.06 -21.23 -4.56
C GLU A 584 -12.33 -19.88 -4.55
N GLN A 585 -12.86 -18.90 -5.27
CA GLN A 585 -12.29 -17.55 -5.31
C GLN A 585 -12.33 -16.86 -3.93
N TYR A 586 -13.42 -17.03 -3.18
CA TYR A 586 -13.56 -16.56 -1.81
C TYR A 586 -12.48 -17.15 -0.91
N LYS A 587 -12.29 -18.48 -0.94
CA LYS A 587 -11.22 -19.16 -0.17
C LYS A 587 -9.83 -18.65 -0.55
N LYS A 588 -9.59 -18.39 -1.84
CA LYS A 588 -8.34 -17.79 -2.33
C LYS A 588 -8.14 -16.39 -1.76
N CYS A 589 -9.13 -15.50 -1.88
CA CYS A 589 -9.07 -14.14 -1.35
C CYS A 589 -8.86 -14.13 0.16
N TYR A 590 -9.59 -15.01 0.87
CA TYR A 590 -9.46 -15.18 2.31
C TYR A 590 -8.04 -15.65 2.70
N GLY A 591 -7.48 -16.62 1.97
CA GLY A 591 -6.11 -17.08 2.18
C GLY A 591 -5.06 -16.00 1.88
N GLN A 592 -5.30 -15.16 0.86
CA GLN A 592 -4.47 -14.00 0.55
C GLN A 592 -4.50 -12.98 1.69
N LEU A 593 -5.67 -12.64 2.24
CA LEU A 593 -5.77 -11.77 3.41
C LEU A 593 -5.02 -12.33 4.62
N ILE A 594 -5.18 -13.61 4.94
CA ILE A 594 -4.41 -14.24 6.02
C ILE A 594 -2.91 -14.14 5.76
N LYS A 595 -2.46 -14.37 4.51
CA LYS A 595 -1.05 -14.21 4.13
C LYS A 595 -0.58 -12.79 4.39
N LEU A 596 -1.36 -11.78 4.05
CA LEU A 596 -1.02 -10.38 4.32
C LEU A 596 -0.77 -10.15 5.81
N GLU A 597 -1.72 -10.58 6.63
CA GLU A 597 -1.66 -10.29 8.06
C GLU A 597 -0.51 -11.05 8.75
N LEU A 598 -0.19 -12.25 8.26
CA LEU A 598 1.00 -12.98 8.69
C LEU A 598 2.31 -12.29 8.25
N MET A 599 2.33 -11.54 7.14
CA MET A 599 3.51 -10.73 6.78
C MET A 599 3.75 -9.58 7.78
N HIS A 600 2.70 -9.05 8.43
CA HIS A 600 2.88 -8.05 9.50
C HIS A 600 3.61 -8.68 10.68
N LEU A 601 3.35 -9.96 10.92
CA LEU A 601 3.91 -10.70 12.05
C LEU A 601 5.41 -10.97 11.90
N ASP A 602 5.95 -10.99 10.68
CA ASP A 602 7.40 -11.09 10.47
C ASP A 602 8.17 -9.85 10.96
N LYS A 603 7.47 -8.78 11.34
CA LYS A 603 8.04 -7.61 12.00
C LYS A 603 8.02 -7.71 13.53
N VAL A 604 7.40 -8.75 14.10
CA VAL A 604 7.53 -9.07 15.53
C VAL A 604 8.93 -9.63 15.78
N ASP A 605 9.58 -9.14 16.84
CA ASP A 605 10.92 -9.58 17.24
C ASP A 605 11.00 -11.12 17.28
N PRO A 606 11.96 -11.76 16.58
CA PRO A 606 12.08 -13.22 16.55
C PRO A 606 12.20 -13.88 17.93
N ALA A 607 12.84 -13.23 18.90
CA ALA A 607 12.95 -13.72 20.27
C ALA A 607 11.60 -13.66 21.00
N ILE A 608 10.82 -12.60 20.77
CA ILE A 608 9.44 -12.50 21.28
C ILE A 608 8.56 -13.55 20.62
N SER A 609 8.65 -13.73 19.29
CA SER A 609 7.91 -14.76 18.56
C SER A 609 8.21 -16.15 19.12
N GLN A 610 9.49 -16.48 19.35
CA GLN A 610 9.87 -17.77 19.94
C GLN A 610 9.33 -17.94 21.37
N SER A 611 9.44 -16.90 22.21
CA SER A 611 8.93 -16.93 23.59
C SER A 611 7.42 -17.17 23.64
N VAL A 612 6.68 -16.62 22.68
CA VAL A 612 5.23 -16.82 22.55
C VAL A 612 4.90 -18.22 22.04
N GLU A 613 5.66 -18.74 21.08
CA GLU A 613 5.51 -20.13 20.61
C GLU A 613 5.71 -21.13 21.75
N ASP A 614 6.69 -20.88 22.63
CA ASP A 614 6.90 -21.69 23.81
C ASP A 614 5.68 -21.63 24.76
N ILE A 615 5.09 -20.46 24.99
CA ILE A 615 3.86 -20.31 25.82
C ILE A 615 2.73 -21.19 25.28
N PHE A 616 2.43 -21.11 23.97
CA PHE A 616 1.37 -21.92 23.37
C PHE A 616 1.67 -23.42 23.42
N ALA A 617 2.94 -23.81 23.31
CA ALA A 617 3.35 -25.21 23.44
C ALA A 617 3.10 -25.80 24.84
N HIS A 618 3.03 -24.98 25.89
CA HIS A 618 2.70 -25.44 27.25
C HIS A 618 1.21 -25.77 27.43
N GLY A 619 0.32 -25.29 26.55
CA GLY A 619 -1.12 -25.58 26.59
C GLY A 619 -1.81 -25.09 27.85
N TYR A 620 -1.57 -23.83 28.25
CA TYR A 620 -2.28 -23.22 29.37
C TYR A 620 -3.78 -23.03 29.06
N GLU A 621 -4.58 -22.69 30.07
CA GLU A 621 -5.93 -22.18 29.82
C GLU A 621 -5.87 -20.90 28.97
N ALA A 622 -6.84 -20.70 28.07
CA ALA A 622 -6.81 -19.64 27.07
C ALA A 622 -6.63 -18.23 27.66
N GLU A 623 -7.27 -17.93 28.80
CA GLU A 623 -7.13 -16.63 29.49
C GLU A 623 -5.69 -16.40 30.01
N LEU A 624 -5.01 -17.45 30.46
CA LEU A 624 -3.62 -17.37 30.94
C LEU A 624 -2.64 -17.22 29.80
N GLU A 625 -2.85 -17.93 28.68
CA GLU A 625 -2.07 -17.73 27.44
C GLU A 625 -2.16 -16.28 26.99
N GLU A 626 -3.38 -15.75 26.87
CA GLU A 626 -3.63 -14.39 26.42
C GLU A 626 -2.98 -13.36 27.32
N ARG A 627 -3.13 -13.51 28.65
CA ARG A 627 -2.51 -12.61 29.62
C ARG A 627 -0.98 -12.66 29.57
N ALA A 628 -0.39 -13.85 29.41
CA ALA A 628 1.06 -14.02 29.34
C ALA A 628 1.64 -13.38 28.06
N VAL A 629 1.00 -13.64 26.91
CA VAL A 629 1.43 -13.08 25.62
C VAL A 629 1.25 -11.57 25.61
N LYS A 630 0.10 -11.03 26.02
CA LYS A 630 -0.13 -9.57 26.07
C LYS A 630 0.86 -8.85 26.99
N GLY A 631 1.35 -9.53 28.04
CA GLY A 631 2.43 -9.02 28.90
C GLY A 631 3.78 -8.88 28.19
N LEU A 632 4.11 -9.80 27.27
CA LEU A 632 5.33 -9.74 26.46
C LEU A 632 5.26 -8.70 25.33
N LEU A 633 4.05 -8.45 24.81
CA LEU A 633 3.83 -7.56 23.68
C LEU A 633 3.78 -6.06 24.03
N ALA A 634 3.90 -5.71 25.30
CA ALA A 634 3.69 -4.35 25.78
C ALA A 634 4.61 -3.30 25.12
N ASP A 635 5.83 -3.71 24.76
CA ASP A 635 6.88 -2.82 24.24
C ASP A 635 7.23 -3.11 22.77
N VAL A 636 6.37 -3.84 22.04
CA VAL A 636 6.64 -4.17 20.63
C VAL A 636 6.14 -3.04 19.71
N PRO A 637 7.04 -2.32 19.01
CA PRO A 637 6.64 -1.35 18.01
C PRO A 637 6.06 -2.10 16.79
N MET A 638 4.78 -1.84 16.49
CA MET A 638 4.13 -2.38 15.29
C MET A 638 3.73 -1.23 14.38
N ASP A 639 4.60 -0.96 13.43
CA ASP A 639 4.49 0.20 12.58
C ASP A 639 3.34 0.09 11.57
N PHE A 640 2.69 -1.06 11.45
CA PHE A 640 1.69 -1.35 10.42
C PHE A 640 0.28 -1.58 10.98
N TYR A 641 0.04 -1.28 12.26
CA TYR A 641 -1.26 -1.46 12.90
C TYR A 641 -1.97 -0.12 13.18
N ALA A 642 -3.05 0.16 12.46
CA ALA A 642 -3.89 1.32 12.74
C ALA A 642 -4.90 0.99 13.85
N GLY A 643 -4.64 1.43 15.08
CA GLY A 643 -5.58 1.29 16.20
C GLY A 643 -4.95 1.65 17.55
N ASP A 644 -5.74 1.55 18.62
CA ASP A 644 -5.26 1.74 19.98
C ASP A 644 -4.42 0.55 20.47
N GLU A 645 -3.67 0.75 21.55
CA GLU A 645 -2.75 -0.25 22.10
C GLU A 645 -3.43 -1.54 22.60
N GLU A 646 -4.69 -1.49 23.06
CA GLU A 646 -5.39 -2.69 23.52
C GLU A 646 -5.82 -3.56 22.33
N SER A 647 -6.43 -2.92 21.33
CA SER A 647 -6.80 -3.57 20.08
C SER A 647 -5.58 -4.13 19.34
N LYS A 648 -4.45 -3.41 19.35
CA LYS A 648 -3.15 -3.86 18.81
C LYS A 648 -2.67 -5.15 19.48
N LYS A 649 -2.69 -5.20 20.81
CA LYS A 649 -2.25 -6.37 21.59
C LYS A 649 -3.14 -7.57 21.37
N ASP A 650 -4.45 -7.38 21.30
CA ASP A 650 -5.39 -8.46 21.00
C ASP A 650 -5.20 -9.01 19.58
N TYR A 651 -4.95 -8.11 18.63
CA TYR A 651 -4.69 -8.49 17.26
C TYR A 651 -3.41 -9.31 17.10
N LEU A 652 -2.30 -8.84 17.69
CA LEU A 652 -1.02 -9.55 17.70
C LEU A 652 -1.12 -10.92 18.36
N PHE A 653 -1.85 -11.02 19.47
CA PHE A 653 -2.11 -12.30 20.12
C PHE A 653 -2.79 -13.28 19.15
N SER A 654 -3.87 -12.84 18.49
CA SER A 654 -4.60 -13.66 17.51
C SER A 654 -3.70 -14.11 16.35
N LEU A 655 -2.84 -13.22 15.83
CA LEU A 655 -1.89 -13.54 14.76
C LEU A 655 -0.83 -14.56 15.17
N LEU A 656 -0.23 -14.38 16.35
CA LEU A 656 0.77 -15.31 16.88
C LEU A 656 0.15 -16.69 17.11
N LYS A 657 -1.08 -16.74 17.65
CA LYS A 657 -1.83 -17.98 17.85
C LYS A 657 -2.15 -18.65 16.50
N LEU A 658 -2.55 -17.88 15.49
CA LEU A 658 -2.78 -18.39 14.14
C LEU A 658 -1.51 -19.01 13.53
N ARG A 659 -0.38 -18.30 13.58
CA ARG A 659 0.91 -18.79 13.09
C ARG A 659 1.29 -20.10 13.75
N TRP A 660 1.13 -20.19 15.07
CA TRP A 660 1.42 -21.40 15.83
C TRP A 660 0.52 -22.57 15.43
N LEU A 661 -0.81 -22.37 15.33
CA LEU A 661 -1.74 -23.40 14.87
C LEU A 661 -1.39 -23.89 13.46
N MET A 662 -1.05 -22.99 12.55
CA MET A 662 -0.71 -23.34 11.16
C MET A 662 0.62 -24.12 11.03
N LYS A 663 1.49 -24.10 12.03
CA LYS A 663 2.74 -24.89 12.07
C LYS A 663 2.53 -26.34 12.53
N GLN A 664 1.39 -26.65 13.12
CA GLN A 664 1.12 -28.01 13.63
C GLN A 664 0.87 -28.99 12.49
N GLU A 665 1.28 -30.25 12.66
CA GLU A 665 0.98 -31.32 11.69
C GLU A 665 -0.53 -31.61 11.59
N SER A 666 -1.29 -31.39 12.68
CA SER A 666 -2.73 -31.63 12.74
C SER A 666 -3.42 -30.68 13.72
N PRO A 667 -3.60 -29.40 13.34
CA PRO A 667 -4.27 -28.43 14.20
C PRO A 667 -5.76 -28.75 14.38
N ASP A 668 -6.31 -28.35 15.52
CA ASP A 668 -7.77 -28.37 15.74
C ASP A 668 -8.46 -27.51 14.66
N PRO A 669 -9.28 -28.10 13.78
CA PRO A 669 -9.88 -27.40 12.66
C PRO A 669 -10.92 -26.35 13.10
N VAL A 670 -11.60 -26.56 14.23
CA VAL A 670 -12.59 -25.62 14.76
C VAL A 670 -11.88 -24.39 15.30
N LEU A 671 -10.87 -24.60 16.15
CA LEU A 671 -10.06 -23.51 16.69
C LEU A 671 -9.32 -22.75 15.58
N LEU A 672 -8.73 -23.45 14.60
CA LEU A 672 -8.06 -22.80 13.47
C LEU A 672 -9.01 -21.90 12.67
N ALA A 673 -10.23 -22.35 12.41
CA ALA A 673 -11.24 -21.54 11.73
C ALA A 673 -11.66 -20.33 12.57
N GLU A 674 -11.86 -20.51 13.87
CA GLU A 674 -12.21 -19.43 14.80
C GLU A 674 -11.11 -18.36 14.87
N VAL A 675 -9.84 -18.76 15.02
CA VAL A 675 -8.72 -17.81 15.09
C VAL A 675 -8.52 -17.10 13.75
N LYS A 676 -8.65 -17.80 12.61
CA LYS A 676 -8.61 -17.15 11.28
C LYS A 676 -9.69 -16.08 11.15
N ASP A 677 -10.92 -16.39 11.52
CA ASP A 677 -12.03 -15.43 11.44
C ASP A 677 -11.83 -14.27 12.42
N LYS A 678 -11.31 -14.53 13.62
CA LYS A 678 -10.93 -13.47 14.58
C LYS A 678 -9.86 -12.55 14.00
N VAL A 679 -8.78 -13.10 13.44
CA VAL A 679 -7.70 -12.31 12.79
C VAL A 679 -8.28 -11.44 11.70
N ILE A 680 -9.07 -12.01 10.80
CA ILE A 680 -9.64 -11.25 9.67
C ILE A 680 -10.62 -10.17 10.16
N LYS A 681 -11.45 -10.44 11.17
CA LYS A 681 -12.37 -9.44 11.74
C LYS A 681 -11.62 -8.28 12.40
N GLN A 682 -10.46 -8.56 12.98
CA GLN A 682 -9.62 -7.58 13.68
C GLN A 682 -8.66 -6.84 12.75
N ALA A 683 -8.30 -7.46 11.63
CA ALA A 683 -7.73 -6.80 10.48
C ALA A 683 -8.76 -5.80 9.98
N ASN A 684 -8.63 -4.54 10.41
CA ASN A 684 -9.55 -3.45 10.13
C ASN A 684 -9.44 -2.99 8.66
N PHE A 685 -9.60 -3.94 7.73
CA PHE A 685 -9.44 -3.83 6.30
C PHE A 685 -10.79 -3.92 5.60
N ASP A 686 -11.11 -2.88 4.82
CA ASP A 686 -12.43 -2.65 4.21
C ASP A 686 -12.87 -3.79 3.27
N ILE A 687 -11.90 -4.50 2.68
CA ILE A 687 -12.13 -5.67 1.81
C ILE A 687 -12.87 -6.80 2.55
N TYR A 688 -12.71 -6.94 3.86
CA TYR A 688 -13.42 -7.97 4.61
C TYR A 688 -14.94 -7.75 4.58
N GLN A 689 -15.41 -6.50 4.64
CA GLN A 689 -16.85 -6.23 4.57
C GLN A 689 -17.42 -6.67 3.22
N ILE A 690 -16.69 -6.40 2.13
CA ILE A 690 -17.09 -6.82 0.78
C ILE A 690 -17.14 -8.36 0.69
N LEU A 691 -16.10 -9.04 1.17
CA LEU A 691 -16.04 -10.50 1.20
C LEU A 691 -17.16 -11.10 2.08
N ALA A 692 -17.42 -10.52 3.24
CA ALA A 692 -18.46 -10.95 4.17
C ALA A 692 -19.86 -10.76 3.57
N ALA A 693 -20.13 -9.61 2.95
CA ALA A 693 -21.40 -9.34 2.26
C ALA A 693 -21.61 -10.33 1.10
N LYS A 694 -20.58 -10.57 0.27
CA LYS A 694 -20.68 -11.55 -0.83
C LYS A 694 -20.88 -12.98 -0.32
N LYS A 695 -20.21 -13.36 0.77
CA LYS A 695 -20.39 -14.65 1.43
C LYS A 695 -21.81 -14.82 1.98
N MET A 696 -22.35 -13.78 2.62
CA MET A 696 -23.73 -13.77 3.10
C MET A 696 -24.73 -13.97 1.96
N ILE A 697 -24.55 -13.30 0.82
CA ILE A 697 -25.42 -13.51 -0.35
C ILE A 697 -25.30 -14.95 -0.84
N ALA A 698 -24.08 -15.50 -0.95
CA ALA A 698 -23.86 -16.88 -1.35
C ALA A 698 -24.58 -17.88 -0.41
N ASP A 699 -24.53 -17.65 0.91
CA ASP A 699 -25.20 -18.49 1.90
C ASP A 699 -26.73 -18.40 1.81
N LEU A 700 -27.27 -17.22 1.50
CA LEU A 700 -28.70 -17.03 1.26
C LEU A 700 -29.16 -17.79 0.01
N VAL A 701 -28.41 -17.68 -1.10
CA VAL A 701 -28.72 -18.39 -2.35
C VAL A 701 -28.60 -19.90 -2.14
N ALA A 702 -27.54 -20.38 -1.48
CA ALA A 702 -27.36 -21.80 -1.13
C ALA A 702 -28.52 -22.31 -0.26
N SER A 703 -28.98 -21.51 0.71
CA SER A 703 -30.16 -21.84 1.53
C SER A 703 -31.44 -21.90 0.70
N GLY A 704 -31.58 -21.03 -0.30
CA GLY A 704 -32.66 -21.08 -1.29
C GLY A 704 -32.67 -22.39 -2.08
N PHE A 705 -31.51 -22.82 -2.58
CA PHE A 705 -31.35 -24.11 -3.26
C PHE A 705 -31.63 -25.30 -2.33
N ALA A 706 -31.17 -25.25 -1.08
CA ALA A 706 -31.47 -26.27 -0.08
C ALA A 706 -32.98 -26.39 0.19
N ARG A 707 -33.68 -25.25 0.31
CA ARG A 707 -35.13 -25.23 0.46
C ARG A 707 -35.86 -25.77 -0.78
N ALA A 708 -35.38 -25.45 -1.99
CA ALA A 708 -35.92 -26.03 -3.21
C ALA A 708 -35.77 -27.56 -3.24
N CYS A 709 -34.61 -28.08 -2.81
CA CYS A 709 -34.40 -29.53 -2.71
C CYS A 709 -35.36 -30.19 -1.71
N LEU A 710 -35.65 -29.56 -0.57
CA LEU A 710 -36.62 -30.07 0.40
C LEU A 710 -38.06 -30.07 -0.16
N ASN A 711 -38.43 -29.04 -0.93
CA ASN A 711 -39.73 -28.97 -1.58
C ASN A 711 -39.89 -30.04 -2.67
N GLU A 712 -38.88 -30.22 -3.53
CA GLU A 712 -38.88 -31.28 -4.55
C GLU A 712 -38.88 -32.68 -3.92
N LEU A 713 -38.22 -32.87 -2.78
CA LEU A 713 -38.29 -34.12 -2.03
C LEU A 713 -39.71 -34.38 -1.50
N LYS A 714 -40.41 -33.35 -1.05
CA LYS A 714 -41.81 -33.46 -0.66
C LYS A 714 -42.69 -33.86 -1.86
N GLU A 715 -42.48 -33.24 -3.01
CA GLU A 715 -43.17 -33.62 -4.26
C GLU A 715 -42.87 -35.07 -4.66
N PHE A 716 -41.61 -35.49 -4.58
CA PHE A 716 -41.20 -36.88 -4.81
C PHE A 716 -41.98 -37.83 -3.89
N ASN A 717 -42.04 -37.52 -2.59
CA ASN A 717 -42.76 -38.33 -1.61
C ASN A 717 -44.27 -38.40 -1.91
N GLU A 718 -44.89 -37.27 -2.23
CA GLU A 718 -46.32 -37.21 -2.58
C GLU A 718 -46.63 -38.03 -3.85
N LEU A 719 -45.80 -37.86 -4.89
CA LEU A 719 -45.92 -38.61 -6.14
C LEU A 719 -45.70 -40.10 -5.90
N PHE A 720 -44.73 -40.44 -5.05
CA PHE A 720 -44.41 -41.82 -4.66
C PHE A 720 -45.57 -42.47 -3.90
N GLU A 721 -46.14 -41.79 -2.91
CA GLU A 721 -47.30 -42.28 -2.16
C GLU A 721 -48.54 -42.43 -3.04
N LYS A 722 -48.79 -41.47 -3.94
CA LYS A 722 -49.91 -41.53 -4.88
C LYS A 722 -49.76 -42.73 -5.82
N THR A 723 -48.61 -42.84 -6.49
CA THR A 723 -48.32 -43.96 -7.41
C THR A 723 -48.42 -45.30 -6.70
N THR A 724 -47.90 -45.38 -5.47
CA THR A 724 -48.00 -46.57 -4.61
C THR A 724 -49.44 -46.94 -4.27
N ARG A 725 -50.25 -45.97 -3.85
CA ARG A 725 -51.67 -46.19 -3.54
C ARG A 725 -52.45 -46.65 -4.77
N ASP A 726 -52.22 -46.00 -5.90
CA ASP A 726 -52.89 -46.33 -7.17
C ASP A 726 -52.52 -47.74 -7.65
N MET A 727 -51.25 -48.13 -7.56
CA MET A 727 -50.79 -49.50 -7.88
C MET A 727 -51.36 -50.55 -6.92
N GLN A 728 -51.59 -50.20 -5.64
CA GLN A 728 -52.18 -51.12 -4.65
C GLN A 728 -53.69 -51.26 -4.78
N ALA A 729 -54.38 -50.20 -5.20
CA ALA A 729 -55.83 -50.18 -5.39
C ALA A 729 -56.26 -50.78 -6.73
N ALA A 730 -55.35 -50.85 -7.72
CA ALA A 730 -55.60 -51.51 -8.98
C ALA A 730 -55.78 -53.03 -8.78
N ASP A 731 -56.94 -53.59 -9.17
CA ASP A 731 -57.05 -55.03 -9.37
C ASP A 731 -56.20 -55.39 -10.60
N LEU A 732 -55.03 -55.97 -10.35
CA LEU A 732 -53.99 -56.32 -11.31
C LEU A 732 -54.47 -57.20 -12.48
N ARG A 733 -55.71 -57.70 -12.41
CA ARG A 733 -56.36 -58.47 -13.47
C ARG A 733 -56.96 -57.62 -14.60
N HIS A 734 -57.08 -56.29 -14.43
CA HIS A 734 -57.76 -55.39 -15.39
C HIS A 734 -57.06 -54.03 -15.57
N ALA A 735 -55.76 -53.92 -15.25
CA ALA A 735 -55.03 -52.66 -15.40
C ALA A 735 -54.81 -52.36 -16.89
N LYS A 736 -55.48 -51.33 -17.40
CA LYS A 736 -55.42 -50.89 -18.79
C LYS A 736 -54.08 -50.22 -19.12
N GLU A 737 -53.72 -50.20 -20.40
CA GLU A 737 -52.48 -49.62 -20.96
C GLU A 737 -52.26 -48.13 -20.59
N ASP A 738 -53.35 -47.38 -20.43
CA ASP A 738 -53.35 -45.99 -19.96
C ASP A 738 -52.82 -45.84 -18.54
N LYS A 739 -53.14 -46.78 -17.63
CA LYS A 739 -52.63 -46.80 -16.25
C LYS A 739 -51.17 -47.18 -16.15
N LEU A 740 -50.73 -48.11 -16.98
CA LEU A 740 -49.30 -48.44 -17.11
C LEU A 740 -48.48 -47.23 -17.57
N SER A 741 -48.97 -46.52 -18.58
CA SER A 741 -48.32 -45.31 -19.10
C SER A 741 -48.27 -44.19 -18.05
N GLU A 742 -49.34 -44.00 -17.28
CA GLU A 742 -49.40 -43.03 -16.17
C GLU A 742 -48.36 -43.35 -15.08
N TRP A 743 -48.24 -44.61 -14.66
CA TRP A 743 -47.25 -45.02 -13.66
C TRP A 743 -45.82 -44.87 -14.16
N THR A 744 -45.53 -45.25 -15.40
CA THR A 744 -44.21 -45.05 -16.01
C THR A 744 -43.83 -43.57 -16.04
N ALA A 745 -44.77 -42.67 -16.40
CA ALA A 745 -44.54 -41.24 -16.40
C ALA A 745 -44.24 -40.67 -14.99
N ASN A 746 -44.96 -41.15 -13.96
CA ASN A 746 -44.69 -40.76 -12.58
C ASN A 746 -43.31 -41.24 -12.11
N LEU A 747 -42.93 -42.47 -12.47
CA LEU A 747 -41.63 -43.07 -12.13
C LEU A 747 -40.46 -42.32 -12.80
N LEU A 748 -40.60 -41.92 -14.06
CA LEU A 748 -39.63 -41.06 -14.75
C LEU A 748 -39.51 -39.68 -14.12
N SER A 749 -40.63 -39.12 -13.66
CA SER A 749 -40.63 -37.83 -12.95
C SER A 749 -39.90 -37.93 -11.61
N MET A 750 -40.09 -39.03 -10.87
CA MET A 750 -39.34 -39.33 -9.64
C MET A 750 -37.84 -39.47 -9.90
N GLU A 751 -37.44 -40.18 -10.96
CA GLU A 751 -36.03 -40.33 -11.34
C GLU A 751 -35.37 -38.97 -11.60
N ARG A 752 -36.05 -38.10 -12.35
CA ARG A 752 -35.58 -36.74 -12.63
C ARG A 752 -35.40 -35.93 -11.35
N ILE A 753 -36.40 -35.92 -10.47
CA ILE A 753 -36.31 -35.21 -9.18
C ILE A 753 -35.15 -35.76 -8.33
N ALA A 754 -34.97 -37.08 -8.29
CA ALA A 754 -33.86 -37.71 -7.58
C ALA A 754 -32.49 -37.30 -8.14
N PHE A 755 -32.36 -37.21 -9.46
CA PHE A 755 -31.15 -36.74 -10.14
C PHE A 755 -30.84 -35.27 -9.82
N ASP A 756 -31.85 -34.41 -9.88
CA ASP A 756 -31.71 -32.97 -9.60
C ASP A 756 -31.28 -32.74 -8.13
N ILE A 757 -31.92 -33.41 -7.17
CA ILE A 757 -31.53 -33.36 -5.74
C ILE A 757 -30.09 -33.86 -5.54
N THR A 758 -29.70 -34.97 -6.19
CA THR A 758 -28.35 -35.56 -6.05
C THR A 758 -27.27 -34.62 -6.58
N THR A 759 -27.53 -34.00 -7.74
CA THR A 759 -26.60 -33.05 -8.37
C THR A 759 -26.45 -31.80 -7.51
N ARG A 760 -27.55 -31.24 -7.02
CA ARG A 760 -27.51 -30.04 -6.16
C ARG A 760 -26.81 -30.33 -4.82
N ASN A 761 -26.99 -31.51 -4.26
CA ASN A 761 -26.33 -31.94 -3.02
C ASN A 761 -24.79 -32.00 -3.14
N ALA A 762 -24.28 -32.62 -4.22
CA ALA A 762 -22.84 -32.72 -4.42
C ALA A 762 -22.18 -31.34 -4.40
N VAL A 763 -22.85 -30.34 -4.98
CA VAL A 763 -22.38 -28.95 -4.98
C VAL A 763 -22.55 -28.30 -3.61
N LEU A 764 -23.71 -28.44 -2.94
CA LEU A 764 -23.97 -27.86 -1.61
C LEU A 764 -22.97 -28.35 -0.54
N ARG A 765 -22.55 -29.63 -0.60
CA ARG A 765 -21.49 -30.17 0.27
C ARG A 765 -20.14 -29.49 0.03
N ASN A 766 -19.76 -29.29 -1.23
CA ASN A 766 -18.53 -28.58 -1.57
C ASN A 766 -18.53 -27.10 -1.09
N LEU A 767 -19.73 -26.53 -0.95
CA LEU A 767 -19.95 -25.17 -0.44
C LEU A 767 -19.94 -25.06 1.10
N GLY A 768 -19.96 -26.18 1.84
CA GLY A 768 -19.88 -26.18 3.31
C GLY A 768 -21.18 -25.76 4.01
N THR A 769 -22.32 -25.87 3.34
CA THR A 769 -23.66 -25.62 3.91
C THR A 769 -24.30 -26.96 4.27
N PRO A 770 -24.28 -27.39 5.54
CA PRO A 770 -24.80 -28.71 5.90
C PRO A 770 -26.33 -28.70 5.97
N ILE A 771 -26.94 -29.57 5.18
CA ILE A 771 -28.09 -30.36 5.66
C ILE A 771 -27.46 -31.52 6.47
N SER A 772 -28.09 -31.99 7.55
CA SER A 772 -27.46 -32.95 8.46
C SER A 772 -26.86 -34.17 7.72
N ASP A 773 -25.58 -34.48 8.01
CA ASP A 773 -24.81 -35.46 7.23
C ASP A 773 -25.42 -36.87 7.28
N GLU A 774 -25.97 -37.25 8.43
CA GLU A 774 -26.60 -38.56 8.65
C GLU A 774 -27.88 -38.74 7.82
N GLU A 775 -28.75 -37.74 7.81
CA GLU A 775 -30.04 -37.84 7.12
C GLU A 775 -29.86 -37.75 5.60
N PHE A 776 -28.90 -36.94 5.14
CA PHE A 776 -28.62 -36.80 3.71
C PHE A 776 -27.84 -37.98 3.12
N GLU A 777 -26.92 -38.59 3.87
CA GLU A 777 -26.29 -39.84 3.43
C GLU A 777 -27.28 -40.99 3.27
N LYS A 778 -28.24 -41.09 4.19
CA LYS A 778 -29.32 -42.06 4.08
C LYS A 778 -30.18 -41.78 2.85
N LEU A 779 -30.55 -40.52 2.62
CA LEU A 779 -31.29 -40.08 1.42
C LEU A 779 -30.53 -40.44 0.13
N ASN A 780 -29.24 -40.12 0.03
CA ASN A 780 -28.43 -40.41 -1.16
C ASN A 780 -28.29 -41.92 -1.42
N ARG A 781 -28.12 -42.73 -0.36
CA ARG A 781 -28.10 -44.20 -0.49
C ARG A 781 -29.44 -44.74 -0.99
N ASP A 782 -30.54 -44.24 -0.42
CA ASP A 782 -31.88 -44.69 -0.76
C ASP A 782 -32.27 -44.24 -2.19
N LEU A 783 -31.92 -43.00 -2.60
CA LEU A 783 -32.16 -42.46 -3.95
C LEU A 783 -31.34 -43.15 -5.04
N ASN A 784 -30.06 -43.42 -4.83
CA ASN A 784 -29.23 -44.16 -5.81
C ASN A 784 -29.76 -45.59 -6.02
N LYS A 785 -30.26 -46.21 -4.96
CA LYS A 785 -30.89 -47.52 -5.04
C LYS A 785 -32.19 -47.48 -5.82
N ILE A 786 -33.03 -46.47 -5.58
CA ILE A 786 -34.27 -46.23 -6.35
C ILE A 786 -33.93 -46.00 -7.83
N LYS A 787 -32.94 -45.16 -8.16
CA LYS A 787 -32.50 -44.88 -9.54
C LYS A 787 -32.14 -46.16 -10.31
N GLY A 788 -31.28 -47.00 -9.75
CA GLY A 788 -30.87 -48.26 -10.41
C GLY A 788 -32.03 -49.25 -10.60
N GLU A 789 -33.07 -49.18 -9.78
CA GLU A 789 -34.28 -49.99 -9.94
C GLU A 789 -35.29 -49.35 -10.92
N LEU A 790 -35.31 -48.02 -11.08
CA LEU A 790 -36.12 -47.27 -12.06
C LEU A 790 -35.57 -47.39 -13.50
N GLU A 791 -34.25 -47.45 -13.68
CA GLU A 791 -33.64 -47.71 -15.00
C GLU A 791 -34.13 -49.02 -15.64
N ALA A 792 -34.52 -50.01 -14.82
CA ALA A 792 -35.12 -51.27 -15.28
C ALA A 792 -36.56 -51.14 -15.82
N VAL A 793 -37.27 -50.07 -15.45
CA VAL A 793 -38.67 -49.79 -15.83
C VAL A 793 -38.78 -49.26 -17.27
N ASN A 794 -37.73 -48.61 -17.78
CA ASN A 794 -37.69 -48.05 -19.14
C ASN A 794 -37.93 -49.07 -20.27
N ASN A 795 -37.78 -50.37 -19.98
CA ASN A 795 -37.99 -51.45 -20.95
C ASN A 795 -39.46 -51.93 -21.05
N ILE A 796 -40.36 -51.51 -20.16
CA ILE A 796 -41.74 -52.06 -20.10
C ILE A 796 -42.58 -51.63 -21.29
N SER A 797 -42.56 -50.35 -21.68
CA SER A 797 -43.33 -49.87 -22.82
C SER A 797 -42.88 -50.53 -24.14
N ALA A 798 -41.57 -50.79 -24.27
CA ALA A 798 -41.04 -51.53 -25.41
C ALA A 798 -41.54 -52.98 -25.44
N LEU A 799 -41.47 -53.69 -24.31
CA LEU A 799 -41.95 -55.07 -24.19
C LEU A 799 -43.47 -55.20 -24.39
N SER A 800 -44.26 -54.22 -23.94
CA SER A 800 -45.71 -54.19 -24.16
C SER A 800 -46.08 -54.00 -25.63
N GLU A 801 -45.37 -53.13 -26.37
CA GLU A 801 -45.55 -53.00 -27.82
C GLU A 801 -45.06 -54.23 -28.58
N GLU A 802 -43.94 -54.83 -28.19
CA GLU A 802 -43.47 -56.10 -28.76
C GLU A 802 -44.48 -57.23 -28.55
N LEU A 803 -45.14 -57.30 -27.39
CA LEU A 803 -46.18 -58.30 -27.11
C LEU A 803 -47.42 -58.08 -27.99
N LYS A 804 -47.81 -56.84 -28.22
CA LYS A 804 -48.94 -56.47 -29.10
C LYS A 804 -48.64 -56.81 -30.57
N LEU A 805 -47.44 -56.49 -31.04
CA LEU A 805 -46.99 -56.86 -32.39
C LEU A 805 -46.97 -58.39 -32.56
N ALA A 806 -46.51 -59.12 -31.55
CA ALA A 806 -46.52 -60.58 -31.56
C ALA A 806 -47.96 -61.15 -31.60
N GLU A 807 -48.91 -60.54 -30.89
CA GLU A 807 -50.33 -60.89 -30.97
C GLU A 807 -50.85 -60.74 -32.40
N GLU A 808 -50.67 -59.56 -33.00
CA GLU A 808 -51.14 -59.25 -34.34
C GLU A 808 -50.56 -60.22 -35.38
N GLN A 809 -49.28 -60.57 -35.25
CA GLN A 809 -48.60 -61.54 -36.12
C GLN A 809 -49.19 -62.95 -35.97
N ILE A 810 -49.36 -63.44 -34.75
CA ILE A 810 -49.91 -64.78 -34.49
C ILE A 810 -51.36 -64.88 -34.97
N ILE A 811 -52.17 -63.84 -34.75
CA ILE A 811 -53.56 -63.79 -35.23
C ILE A 811 -53.60 -63.83 -36.75
N ALA A 812 -52.79 -63.01 -37.43
CA ALA A 812 -52.72 -62.97 -38.89
C ALA A 812 -52.32 -64.34 -39.46
N ARG A 813 -51.28 -64.95 -38.89
CA ARG A 813 -50.77 -66.25 -39.35
C ARG A 813 -51.71 -67.41 -39.06
N ALA A 814 -52.36 -67.42 -37.89
CA ALA A 814 -53.39 -68.43 -37.58
C ALA A 814 -54.62 -68.30 -38.49
N THR A 815 -54.99 -67.06 -38.86
CA THR A 815 -56.08 -66.80 -39.80
C THR A 815 -55.72 -67.27 -41.21
N GLU A 816 -54.52 -66.93 -41.71
CA GLU A 816 -54.02 -67.39 -43.01
C GLU A 816 -53.91 -68.92 -43.07
N ALA A 817 -53.41 -69.56 -42.01
CA ALA A 817 -53.31 -71.02 -41.93
C ALA A 817 -54.70 -71.68 -41.95
N CYS A 818 -55.71 -71.04 -41.36
CA CYS A 818 -57.10 -71.51 -41.40
C CYS A 818 -57.75 -71.33 -42.78
N GLU A 819 -57.55 -70.18 -43.43
CA GLU A 819 -58.08 -69.90 -44.77
C GLU A 819 -57.51 -70.82 -45.84
N ASN A 820 -56.28 -71.32 -45.64
CA ASN A 820 -55.62 -72.28 -46.52
C ASN A 820 -55.93 -73.76 -46.17
N ASP A 821 -56.94 -74.04 -45.32
CA ASP A 821 -57.33 -75.36 -44.82
C ASP A 821 -56.20 -76.14 -44.08
N ARG A 822 -55.18 -75.44 -43.58
CA ARG A 822 -54.02 -76.04 -42.87
C ARG A 822 -54.19 -76.03 -41.35
N LEU A 823 -55.14 -75.26 -40.83
CA LEU A 823 -55.51 -75.18 -39.42
C LEU A 823 -57.03 -75.22 -39.26
N PRO A 824 -57.61 -76.06 -38.39
CA PRO A 824 -59.05 -76.05 -38.14
C PRO A 824 -59.52 -74.72 -37.55
N GLU A 825 -60.71 -74.26 -37.92
CA GLU A 825 -61.27 -72.98 -37.43
C GLU A 825 -61.38 -72.91 -35.89
N LYS A 826 -61.74 -74.03 -35.26
CA LYS A 826 -61.78 -74.16 -33.80
C LYS A 826 -60.41 -74.00 -33.14
N GLU A 827 -59.34 -74.35 -33.84
CA GLU A 827 -57.97 -74.17 -33.37
C GLU A 827 -57.49 -72.73 -33.54
N LYS A 828 -57.79 -72.10 -34.69
CA LYS A 828 -57.58 -70.65 -34.91
C LYS A 828 -58.23 -69.82 -33.81
N ASP A 829 -59.52 -70.03 -33.54
CA ASP A 829 -60.25 -69.27 -32.52
C ASP A 829 -59.63 -69.43 -31.13
N ARG A 830 -59.11 -70.63 -30.82
CA ARG A 830 -58.41 -70.90 -29.56
C ARG A 830 -57.07 -70.16 -29.48
N ILE A 831 -56.30 -70.09 -30.57
CA ILE A 831 -55.05 -69.32 -30.62
C ILE A 831 -55.34 -67.83 -30.42
N ILE A 832 -56.31 -67.28 -31.16
CA ILE A 832 -56.69 -65.87 -31.06
C ILE A 832 -57.13 -65.53 -29.63
N GLN A 833 -57.98 -66.38 -29.04
CA GLN A 833 -58.43 -66.20 -27.66
C GLN A 833 -57.25 -66.18 -26.68
N VAL A 834 -56.34 -67.15 -26.77
CA VAL A 834 -55.20 -67.24 -25.84
C VAL A 834 -54.17 -66.12 -26.07
N ALA A 835 -53.96 -65.69 -27.32
CA ALA A 835 -53.11 -64.54 -27.65
C ALA A 835 -53.66 -63.24 -27.07
N HIS A 836 -54.96 -63.00 -27.24
CA HIS A 836 -55.63 -61.82 -26.70
C HIS A 836 -55.70 -61.85 -25.16
N GLU A 837 -55.95 -63.02 -24.56
CA GLU A 837 -55.88 -63.21 -23.11
C GLU A 837 -54.46 -62.97 -22.56
N LEU A 838 -53.41 -63.26 -23.33
CA LEU A 838 -52.03 -63.00 -22.93
C LEU A 838 -51.66 -61.52 -22.99
N ARG A 839 -52.08 -60.82 -24.05
CA ARG A 839 -51.88 -59.38 -24.16
C ARG A 839 -52.61 -58.63 -23.04
N GLU A 840 -53.87 -58.97 -22.79
CA GLU A 840 -54.67 -58.35 -21.73
C GLU A 840 -54.19 -58.76 -20.33
N ASN A 841 -53.62 -59.96 -20.19
CA ASN A 841 -53.16 -60.48 -18.91
C ASN A 841 -51.85 -61.28 -19.06
N PRO A 842 -50.67 -60.65 -18.88
CA PRO A 842 -49.38 -61.33 -18.97
C PRO A 842 -49.22 -62.57 -18.06
N LYS A 843 -50.01 -62.69 -16.97
CA LYS A 843 -49.99 -63.88 -16.09
C LYS A 843 -50.64 -65.10 -16.73
N SER A 844 -51.38 -64.95 -17.82
CA SER A 844 -51.92 -66.06 -18.61
C SER A 844 -50.85 -66.69 -19.52
N GLN A 845 -49.58 -66.26 -19.45
CA GLN A 845 -48.48 -66.81 -20.26
C GLN A 845 -48.37 -68.33 -20.21
N GLU A 846 -48.77 -68.95 -19.10
CA GLU A 846 -48.73 -70.42 -18.96
C GLU A 846 -49.73 -71.11 -19.91
N ALA A 847 -50.87 -70.47 -20.20
CA ALA A 847 -51.84 -70.98 -21.17
C ALA A 847 -51.28 -70.89 -22.60
N MET A 848 -50.61 -69.78 -22.94
CA MET A 848 -49.95 -69.61 -24.23
C MET A 848 -48.75 -70.54 -24.39
N LYS A 849 -47.93 -70.68 -23.35
CA LYS A 849 -46.78 -71.59 -23.32
C LYS A 849 -47.22 -73.03 -23.50
N LYS A 850 -48.27 -73.47 -22.81
CA LYS A 850 -48.82 -74.81 -22.96
C LYS A 850 -49.38 -75.03 -24.37
N LEU A 851 -50.06 -74.03 -24.93
CA LEU A 851 -50.54 -74.08 -26.30
C LEU A 851 -49.38 -74.14 -27.30
N ALA A 852 -48.31 -73.38 -27.07
CA ALA A 852 -47.08 -73.42 -27.86
C ALA A 852 -46.42 -74.81 -27.82
N GLU A 853 -46.28 -75.42 -26.64
CA GLU A 853 -45.70 -76.77 -26.47
C GLU A 853 -46.51 -77.85 -27.20
N ASP A 854 -47.85 -77.79 -27.10
CA ASP A 854 -48.76 -78.71 -27.82
C ASP A 854 -48.60 -78.57 -29.35
N TYR A 855 -48.30 -77.37 -29.85
CA TYR A 855 -48.18 -77.07 -31.28
C TYR A 855 -46.78 -77.37 -31.83
N SER A 856 -45.72 -77.05 -31.07
CA SER A 856 -44.33 -77.36 -31.41
C SER A 856 -44.02 -78.85 -31.45
N THR A 857 -44.81 -79.70 -30.78
CA THR A 857 -44.67 -81.17 -30.80
C THR A 857 -45.51 -81.85 -31.90
N SER A 858 -46.24 -81.08 -32.72
CA SER A 858 -47.03 -81.59 -33.84
C SER A 858 -46.16 -82.03 -35.01
N GLU A 859 -46.58 -83.03 -35.79
CA GLU A 859 -45.94 -83.40 -37.07
C GLU A 859 -46.27 -82.41 -38.22
N ASN A 860 -47.18 -81.46 -38.00
CA ASN A 860 -47.57 -80.45 -38.96
C ASN A 860 -46.63 -79.22 -38.87
N LYS A 861 -45.97 -78.91 -39.99
CA LYS A 861 -44.96 -77.84 -40.06
C LYS A 861 -45.53 -76.45 -39.73
N GLU A 862 -46.72 -76.12 -40.22
CA GLU A 862 -47.40 -74.87 -39.89
C GLU A 862 -47.79 -74.78 -38.41
N LYS A 863 -48.14 -75.90 -37.77
CA LYS A 863 -48.36 -75.92 -36.31
C LYS A 863 -47.06 -75.74 -35.54
N GLN A 864 -45.95 -76.30 -36.00
CA GLN A 864 -44.64 -76.10 -35.37
C GLN A 864 -44.22 -74.62 -35.41
N GLU A 865 -44.34 -73.97 -36.57
CA GLU A 865 -44.00 -72.56 -36.75
C GLU A 865 -44.90 -71.64 -35.91
N LEU A 866 -46.22 -71.89 -35.85
CA LEU A 866 -47.13 -71.20 -34.93
C LEU A 866 -46.75 -71.44 -33.46
N GLY A 867 -46.30 -72.65 -33.12
CA GLY A 867 -45.79 -72.99 -31.79
C GLY A 867 -44.56 -72.16 -31.40
N GLU A 868 -43.62 -71.93 -32.32
CA GLU A 868 -42.43 -71.10 -32.08
C GLU A 868 -42.80 -69.62 -31.84
N GLU A 869 -43.73 -69.06 -32.62
CA GLU A 869 -44.22 -67.69 -32.44
C GLU A 869 -44.99 -67.55 -31.12
N MET A 870 -45.88 -68.49 -30.80
CA MET A 870 -46.61 -68.52 -29.52
C MET A 870 -45.66 -68.67 -28.32
N SER A 871 -44.56 -69.43 -28.47
CA SER A 871 -43.51 -69.54 -27.45
C SER A 871 -42.77 -68.21 -27.24
N THR A 872 -42.49 -67.49 -28.32
CA THR A 872 -41.92 -66.14 -28.26
C THR A 872 -42.85 -65.16 -27.55
N MET A 873 -44.14 -65.19 -27.89
CA MET A 873 -45.15 -64.36 -27.21
C MET A 873 -45.30 -64.73 -25.73
N ALA A 874 -45.29 -66.03 -25.39
CA ALA A 874 -45.30 -66.49 -24.00
C ALA A 874 -44.07 -66.02 -23.22
N SER A 875 -42.88 -66.02 -23.84
CA SER A 875 -41.64 -65.48 -23.27
C SER A 875 -41.74 -63.98 -22.99
N LEU A 876 -42.30 -63.19 -23.92
CA LEU A 876 -42.55 -61.75 -23.71
C LEU A 876 -43.52 -61.53 -22.53
N GLY A 877 -44.61 -62.31 -22.45
CA GLY A 877 -45.53 -62.30 -21.31
C GLY A 877 -44.85 -62.66 -19.99
N GLN A 878 -43.97 -63.67 -19.99
CA GLN A 878 -43.19 -64.08 -18.82
C GLN A 878 -42.22 -62.98 -18.35
N GLN A 879 -41.53 -62.31 -19.28
CA GLN A 879 -40.65 -61.18 -18.97
C GLN A 879 -41.44 -60.05 -18.31
N LEU A 880 -42.59 -59.67 -18.88
CA LEU A 880 -43.49 -58.67 -18.29
C LEU A 880 -43.93 -59.06 -16.87
N VAL A 881 -44.26 -60.33 -16.61
CA VAL A 881 -44.60 -60.81 -15.26
C VAL A 881 -43.42 -60.70 -14.29
N GLN A 882 -42.20 -61.04 -14.72
CA GLN A 882 -40.99 -60.90 -13.89
C GLN A 882 -40.73 -59.43 -13.53
N PHE A 883 -40.87 -58.52 -14.49
CA PHE A 883 -40.75 -57.08 -14.25
C PHE A 883 -41.81 -56.56 -13.28
N TRP A 884 -43.04 -57.07 -13.37
CA TRP A 884 -44.12 -56.73 -12.44
C TRP A 884 -43.84 -57.15 -10.99
N GLU A 885 -43.19 -58.30 -10.78
CA GLU A 885 -42.76 -58.71 -9.44
C GLU A 885 -41.58 -57.85 -8.92
N ILE A 886 -40.71 -57.35 -9.81
CA ILE A 886 -39.67 -56.37 -9.48
C ILE A 886 -40.32 -55.04 -9.03
N LEU A 887 -41.31 -54.53 -9.77
CA LEU A 887 -42.08 -53.32 -9.43
C LEU A 887 -42.80 -53.46 -8.08
N LYS A 888 -43.45 -54.60 -7.85
CA LYS A 888 -44.14 -54.89 -6.58
C LYS A 888 -43.15 -54.96 -5.41
N ALA A 889 -41.97 -55.53 -5.64
CA ALA A 889 -40.91 -55.59 -4.65
C ALA A 889 -40.28 -54.21 -4.38
N LEU A 890 -40.11 -53.37 -5.40
CA LEU A 890 -39.67 -51.97 -5.31
C LEU A 890 -40.61 -51.16 -4.42
N VAL A 891 -41.91 -51.14 -4.76
CA VAL A 891 -42.95 -50.44 -4.00
C VAL A 891 -43.03 -50.94 -2.54
N GLY A 892 -42.92 -52.27 -2.35
CA GLY A 892 -42.89 -52.88 -1.02
C GLY A 892 -41.66 -52.56 -0.18
N ARG A 893 -40.49 -52.31 -0.81
CA ARG A 893 -39.26 -51.88 -0.13
C ARG A 893 -39.26 -50.41 0.22
N ALA A 894 -39.70 -49.56 -0.71
CA ALA A 894 -39.73 -48.12 -0.50
C ALA A 894 -40.75 -47.69 0.57
N ARG A 895 -41.81 -48.47 0.82
CA ARG A 895 -42.70 -48.28 2.00
C ARG A 895 -42.00 -48.43 3.36
N ARG A 896 -40.82 -49.06 3.40
CA ARG A 896 -39.96 -49.17 4.60
C ARG A 896 -38.87 -48.10 4.65
N MET A 897 -38.67 -47.35 3.57
CA MET A 897 -37.77 -46.20 3.51
C MET A 897 -38.58 -44.98 3.96
N VAL A 898 -38.53 -44.67 5.25
CA VAL A 898 -39.12 -43.42 5.76
C VAL A 898 -38.21 -42.27 5.30
N PHE A 899 -38.72 -41.41 4.43
CA PHE A 899 -38.10 -40.16 4.02
C PHE A 899 -38.76 -39.02 4.79
N PHE A 900 -38.31 -38.80 6.03
CA PHE A 900 -38.69 -37.71 6.94
C PHE A 900 -40.19 -37.61 7.34
N VAL A 901 -40.44 -37.39 8.63
CA VAL A 901 -41.80 -37.23 9.20
C VAL A 901 -41.95 -35.90 9.96
N GLN A 902 -40.98 -34.98 9.87
CA GLN A 902 -41.07 -33.71 10.58
C GLN A 902 -41.30 -32.54 9.63
N ASP A 903 -42.42 -31.83 9.87
CA ASP A 903 -42.56 -30.43 9.49
C ASP A 903 -41.39 -29.66 10.11
N TYR A 904 -40.40 -29.31 9.30
CA TYR A 904 -39.33 -28.43 9.73
C TYR A 904 -39.93 -27.03 9.94
N GLU A 905 -40.19 -26.66 11.19
CA GLU A 905 -40.21 -25.25 11.56
C GLU A 905 -38.82 -24.69 11.26
N VAL A 906 -38.80 -23.71 10.36
CA VAL A 906 -37.62 -23.03 9.88
C VAL A 906 -36.80 -22.58 11.10
N GLY A 907 -35.54 -23.05 11.18
CA GLY A 907 -34.55 -22.53 12.12
C GLY A 907 -34.46 -21.00 12.05
N PRO A 908 -33.77 -20.37 13.02
CA PRO A 908 -33.95 -18.97 13.35
C PRO A 908 -33.88 -18.10 12.10
N LYS A 909 -34.93 -17.30 11.88
CA LYS A 909 -34.82 -16.13 10.99
C LYS A 909 -33.55 -15.39 11.41
N PRO A 910 -32.66 -15.01 10.46
CA PRO A 910 -31.53 -14.17 10.80
C PRO A 910 -32.08 -12.97 11.58
N THR A 911 -31.59 -12.80 12.81
CA THR A 911 -31.89 -11.65 13.64
C THR A 911 -31.36 -10.43 12.90
N TYR A 912 -32.26 -9.72 12.24
CA TYR A 912 -32.04 -8.34 11.82
C TYR A 912 -31.59 -7.54 13.05
N SER A 913 -30.30 -7.21 13.10
CA SER A 913 -29.90 -5.91 13.60
C SER A 913 -30.15 -4.95 12.45
N SER A 914 -31.28 -4.27 12.48
CA SER A 914 -31.64 -3.25 11.50
C SER A 914 -30.57 -2.16 11.43
N SER A 915 -29.75 -2.21 10.39
CA SER A 915 -29.18 -1.04 9.72
C SER A 915 -29.64 -1.08 8.27
N GLU A 916 -30.96 -0.98 8.09
CA GLU A 916 -31.58 -0.72 6.79
C GLU A 916 -31.62 0.80 6.58
N GLU A 917 -30.76 1.30 5.70
CA GLU A 917 -31.09 2.43 4.84
C GLU A 917 -30.28 2.27 3.54
N TYR A 918 -30.69 1.33 2.69
CA TYR A 918 -30.40 1.37 1.25
C TYR A 918 -31.62 0.85 0.46
N LEU A 919 -32.44 1.82 0.06
CA LEU A 919 -33.21 1.93 -1.19
C LEU A 919 -33.87 0.66 -1.74
N SER A 920 -35.14 0.49 -1.38
CA SER A 920 -36.13 -0.21 -2.21
C SER A 920 -36.42 0.60 -3.47
N LEU A 921 -36.00 0.09 -4.63
CA LEU A 921 -36.63 0.38 -5.91
C LEU A 921 -37.88 -0.50 -5.99
N GLU A 922 -39.01 0.01 -5.50
CA GLU A 922 -40.32 -0.52 -5.87
C GLU A 922 -40.90 0.28 -7.04
N ASP A 923 -41.33 -0.52 -8.00
CA ASP A 923 -42.06 -0.24 -9.22
C ASP A 923 -43.44 0.33 -8.83
N ASP A 924 -43.69 1.60 -9.16
CA ASP A 924 -45.02 2.20 -9.02
C ASP A 924 -45.44 2.78 -10.37
N SER A 925 -46.15 1.94 -11.12
CA SER A 925 -46.98 2.33 -12.25
C SER A 925 -48.08 3.29 -11.77
N ASN A 926 -48.05 4.54 -12.21
CA ASN A 926 -49.28 5.30 -12.45
C ASN A 926 -49.05 6.34 -13.56
N GLU A 927 -49.89 6.21 -14.58
CA GLU A 927 -50.11 7.15 -15.68
C GLU A 927 -50.48 8.54 -15.14
N ASP A 928 -49.84 9.61 -15.64
CA ASP A 928 -50.51 10.73 -16.31
C ASP A 928 -49.54 11.90 -16.58
N ASP A 929 -49.25 12.04 -17.88
CA ASP A 929 -49.25 13.28 -18.67
C ASP A 929 -48.24 14.45 -18.45
N VAL A 930 -47.60 14.78 -19.59
CA VAL A 930 -46.99 16.07 -20.04
C VAL A 930 -45.55 16.46 -19.55
N PRO A 931 -44.73 17.20 -20.35
CA PRO A 931 -43.83 16.71 -21.40
C PRO A 931 -42.34 17.08 -21.17
N LEU A 932 -41.42 16.30 -21.74
CA LEU A 932 -39.99 16.63 -21.90
C LEU A 932 -39.81 17.93 -22.74
N PRO A 933 -38.84 18.83 -22.41
CA PRO A 933 -37.55 18.87 -23.15
C PRO A 933 -36.36 19.51 -22.36
N PRO A 934 -35.17 19.72 -22.96
CA PRO A 934 -34.29 18.82 -23.69
C PRO A 934 -32.91 18.68 -22.99
N PHE A 935 -32.15 17.66 -23.41
CA PHE A 935 -30.78 17.37 -23.02
C PHE A 935 -29.79 18.53 -23.25
N SER A 936 -28.93 18.76 -22.25
CA SER A 936 -27.54 19.24 -22.38
C SER A 936 -26.68 18.56 -21.34
#